data_AF-A0A1J5RKH2-F1
#
_entry.id   AF-A0A1J5RKH2-F1
#
_cell.length_a   1.000
_cell.length_b   1.000
_cell.length_c   1.000
_cell.angle_alpha   90.00
_cell.angle_beta   90.00
_cell.angle_gamma   90.00
#
_symmetry.space_group_name_H-M   'P 1'
#
loop_
_entity.id
_entity.type
_entity.pdbx_description
1 polymer ?
#
loop_
_entity_poly.entity_id
_entity_poly.type
_entity_poly.pdbx_seq_one_letter_code
_entity_poly.pdbx_strand_id
1 'polypeptide(L)'
;MNSQVSNRDQSLYILMISVHGLIRSHDMELGRDADTGGQTTYVVELAKALAKHHAVGKVDLLTRLIDDPSLSSDYAQPEESFGEGARIIRLSCGPKKYIRKEMLWPHLDQMVDKSLHFLRQQGRLPDLIHSHYADAGYVGKQLSTLLGIPLIHTGHSLGRPKQSRLLASGRKESAIERQFNFGRRIAVEEEVIQHASMVVTSTRQEIDEQYGMYQSHSAKNCSVIPPGTDTSRFSPLGRKKINPQLQARIDRFLHQPEKPIILSISRPVLRKNLKGLIAAYGEDTQLQEKANLVIVAGVREDIRDLEESQQAVMNDILLDIDRYDLWGKVAIPKHITQEDLPELYRLAAHRHGLFVNPAMTEPFGLTLIEAAASGLPFVAPDDGGPRDILANCHNGLLANTLESTAIAAAMSQGLSDRKQWRTWAKNGIINVKHHYSWDAHVEKYMKEVGQLLRRDRKRMRRQHAMALNAGKSPMPLVKMMLISDIDNTLIGDKKGLAELIPWLRNNAGMIGFGVATGRSLESAVSMLKKHRVPLPDIFITSVGSEINYGLELTPDLGWSNHIRHLWRRDDLAKAMINIPGLVLQAQENQREFKLSYIATPDQMPPVEDIYHHLHELKLHAQLIYSHNEFLDILPIRASKGHAIRYLAYKWGLPLKSFLVAGDSGNDSEMLVGDTLAVVVGNHSSELEFLRGHEQVYFAQHHYAAGILEGLDHYGFGGFKAPSQEE
;
A
#
# COMPACT_ATOMS: atom_id res chain seq x y z
N MET A 1 -27.68 19.53 -26.68
CA MET A 1 -27.72 18.56 -25.55
C MET A 1 -26.77 17.37 -25.79
N ASN A 2 -25.58 17.59 -26.37
CA ASN A 2 -24.64 16.53 -26.80
C ASN A 2 -23.18 16.83 -26.40
N SER A 3 -22.93 17.42 -25.22
CA SER A 3 -21.57 17.77 -24.78
C SER A 3 -21.14 17.17 -23.44
N GLN A 4 -21.95 16.30 -22.82
CA GLN A 4 -21.64 15.75 -21.49
C GLN A 4 -21.09 14.32 -21.48
N VAL A 5 -21.04 13.62 -22.63
CA VAL A 5 -20.64 12.20 -22.68
C VAL A 5 -19.14 11.99 -22.98
N SER A 6 -18.38 13.03 -23.37
CA SER A 6 -16.99 12.86 -23.85
C SER A 6 -15.87 13.12 -22.84
N ASN A 7 -16.15 13.42 -21.56
CA ASN A 7 -15.10 13.84 -20.60
C ASN A 7 -14.78 12.83 -19.49
N ARG A 8 -15.57 11.75 -19.31
CA ARG A 8 -15.36 10.79 -18.22
C ARG A 8 -14.14 9.87 -18.42
N ASP A 9 -13.76 9.59 -19.66
CA ASP A 9 -12.60 8.73 -19.99
C ASP A 9 -11.22 9.43 -19.88
N GLN A 10 -11.17 10.74 -19.62
CA GLN A 10 -9.89 11.47 -19.41
C GLN A 10 -9.60 11.85 -17.96
N SER A 11 -10.56 11.64 -17.06
CA SER A 11 -10.45 11.98 -15.63
C SER A 11 -9.66 10.91 -14.87
N LEU A 12 -8.82 11.30 -13.90
CA LEU A 12 -7.96 10.36 -13.17
C LEU A 12 -8.77 9.48 -12.21
N TYR A 13 -8.40 8.20 -12.13
CA TYR A 13 -8.83 7.28 -11.07
C TYR A 13 -7.66 7.03 -10.11
N ILE A 14 -7.86 7.39 -8.84
CA ILE A 14 -6.87 7.21 -7.78
C ILE A 14 -7.36 6.11 -6.82
N LEU A 15 -6.54 5.07 -6.64
CA LEU A 15 -6.76 4.05 -5.61
C LEU A 15 -5.94 4.38 -4.37
N MET A 16 -6.62 4.79 -3.30
CA MET A 16 -6.01 4.98 -1.99
C MET A 16 -6.14 3.69 -1.17
N ILE A 17 -5.12 3.34 -0.38
CA ILE A 17 -5.11 2.11 0.43
C ILE A 17 -4.73 2.45 1.87
N SER A 18 -5.59 2.06 2.82
CA SER A 18 -5.34 2.12 4.26
C SER A 18 -5.99 0.92 4.94
N VAL A 19 -5.20 -0.09 5.31
CA VAL A 19 -5.71 -1.42 5.69
C VAL A 19 -6.16 -1.50 7.14
N HIS A 20 -5.32 -1.07 8.09
CA HIS A 20 -5.65 -1.11 9.52
C HIS A 20 -6.57 0.03 9.99
N GLY A 21 -7.03 -0.11 11.23
CA GLY A 21 -7.86 0.87 11.93
C GLY A 21 -9.33 0.77 11.53
N LEU A 22 -10.14 1.63 12.16
CA LEU A 22 -11.57 1.75 11.90
C LEU A 22 -11.81 2.95 10.97
N ILE A 23 -12.13 2.68 9.71
CA ILE A 23 -12.30 3.72 8.68
C ILE A 23 -13.76 3.79 8.26
N ARG A 24 -14.39 4.95 8.48
CA ARG A 24 -15.71 5.38 7.97
C ARG A 24 -15.70 6.89 7.72
N SER A 25 -16.59 7.40 6.87
CA SER A 25 -16.55 8.80 6.42
C SER A 25 -17.20 9.82 7.38
N HIS A 26 -17.98 9.31 8.34
CA HIS A 26 -18.76 10.05 9.33
C HIS A 26 -18.54 9.44 10.73
N ASP A 27 -18.78 10.21 11.79
CA ASP A 27 -18.69 9.76 13.19
C ASP A 27 -17.41 8.96 13.52
N MET A 28 -16.27 9.35 12.95
CA MET A 28 -15.02 8.61 13.12
C MET A 28 -14.67 8.41 14.61
N GLU A 29 -14.39 7.17 15.01
CA GLU A 29 -14.04 6.80 16.39
C GLU A 29 -12.57 7.16 16.73
N LEU A 30 -12.19 8.41 16.46
CA LEU A 30 -10.83 8.90 16.61
C LEU A 30 -10.36 8.77 18.06
N GLY A 31 -9.20 8.15 18.26
CA GLY A 31 -8.61 7.98 19.59
C GLY A 31 -9.15 6.79 20.38
N ARG A 32 -10.02 5.94 19.79
CA ARG A 32 -10.45 4.67 20.38
C ARG A 32 -9.25 3.78 20.76
N ASP A 33 -8.24 3.72 19.88
CA ASP A 33 -7.03 2.95 20.08
C ASP A 33 -5.82 3.54 19.32
N ALA A 34 -4.73 2.79 19.24
CA ALA A 34 -3.50 3.19 18.56
C ALA A 34 -3.57 3.11 17.02
N ASP A 35 -4.65 2.55 16.47
CA ASP A 35 -4.83 2.23 15.04
C ASP A 35 -5.84 3.19 14.39
N THR A 36 -6.74 3.79 15.18
CA THR A 36 -7.77 4.72 14.72
C THR A 36 -7.49 6.14 15.20
N GLY A 37 -6.98 7.00 14.32
CA GLY A 37 -6.55 8.35 14.70
C GLY A 37 -6.23 9.25 13.51
N GLY A 38 -5.12 9.99 13.60
CA GLY A 38 -4.77 11.02 12.59
C GLY A 38 -4.66 10.49 11.16
N GLN A 39 -4.19 9.25 10.97
CA GLN A 39 -4.18 8.60 9.66
C GLN A 39 -5.60 8.42 9.10
N THR A 40 -6.55 7.98 9.93
CA THR A 40 -7.96 7.80 9.54
C THR A 40 -8.54 9.12 9.01
N THR A 41 -8.36 10.21 9.77
CA THR A 41 -8.79 11.54 9.33
C THR A 41 -8.10 11.96 8.04
N TYR A 42 -6.78 11.76 7.96
CA TYR A 42 -5.99 12.14 6.78
C TYR A 42 -6.52 11.47 5.51
N VAL A 43 -6.70 10.16 5.51
CA VAL A 43 -7.07 9.42 4.28
C VAL A 43 -8.50 9.72 3.85
N VAL A 44 -9.42 9.92 4.80
CA VAL A 44 -10.81 10.27 4.52
C VAL A 44 -10.91 11.69 3.96
N GLU A 45 -10.25 12.66 4.59
CA GLU A 45 -10.29 14.05 4.14
C GLU A 45 -9.53 14.26 2.82
N LEU A 46 -8.40 13.57 2.62
CA LEU A 46 -7.70 13.56 1.34
C LEU A 46 -8.59 12.99 0.23
N ALA A 47 -9.27 11.86 0.47
CA ALA A 47 -10.17 11.27 -0.52
C ALA A 47 -11.32 12.23 -0.89
N LYS A 48 -11.94 12.88 0.10
CA LYS A 48 -12.98 13.91 -0.12
C LYS A 48 -12.46 15.09 -0.95
N ALA A 49 -11.25 15.56 -0.66
CA ALA A 49 -10.66 16.71 -1.33
C ALA A 49 -10.23 16.37 -2.76
N LEU A 50 -9.62 15.20 -2.98
CA LEU A 50 -9.24 14.72 -4.31
C LEU A 50 -10.46 14.59 -5.22
N ALA A 51 -11.56 14.05 -4.70
CA ALA A 51 -12.79 13.84 -5.48
C ALA A 51 -13.44 15.16 -5.95
N LYS A 52 -13.19 16.28 -5.26
CA LYS A 52 -13.66 17.61 -5.69
C LYS A 52 -12.81 18.23 -6.80
N HIS A 53 -11.59 17.72 -7.02
CA HIS A 53 -10.68 18.31 -7.99
C HIS A 53 -11.07 17.92 -9.42
N HIS A 54 -11.21 18.91 -10.31
CA HIS A 54 -11.73 18.75 -11.68
C HIS A 54 -11.01 17.69 -12.54
N ALA A 55 -9.74 17.39 -12.28
CA ALA A 55 -8.96 16.39 -13.00
C ALA A 55 -9.16 14.95 -12.47
N VAL A 56 -9.84 14.77 -11.34
CA VAL A 56 -10.08 13.46 -10.69
C VAL A 56 -11.54 13.07 -10.95
N GLY A 57 -11.74 11.90 -11.54
CA GLY A 57 -13.08 11.37 -11.81
C GLY A 57 -13.54 10.33 -10.78
N LYS A 58 -12.58 9.69 -10.09
CA LYS A 58 -12.86 8.64 -9.13
C LYS A 58 -11.76 8.51 -8.09
N VAL A 59 -12.16 8.32 -6.83
CA VAL A 59 -11.30 7.95 -5.71
C VAL A 59 -11.91 6.76 -4.98
N ASP A 60 -11.20 5.64 -4.94
CA ASP A 60 -11.56 4.51 -4.08
C ASP A 60 -10.60 4.46 -2.90
N LEU A 61 -11.11 4.52 -1.67
CA LEU A 61 -10.35 4.30 -0.44
C LEU A 61 -10.54 2.86 0.03
N LEU A 62 -9.56 2.01 -0.27
CA LEU A 62 -9.58 0.59 0.04
C LEU A 62 -9.13 0.34 1.49
N THR A 63 -9.94 -0.41 2.23
CA THR A 63 -9.67 -0.79 3.62
C THR A 63 -10.22 -2.20 3.93
N ARG A 64 -10.03 -2.67 5.16
CA ARG A 64 -10.49 -3.98 5.62
C ARG A 64 -11.97 -3.94 6.03
N LEU A 65 -12.72 -4.95 5.60
CA LEU A 65 -14.08 -5.22 6.10
C LEU A 65 -13.99 -5.85 7.48
N ILE A 66 -14.70 -5.27 8.44
CA ILE A 66 -14.69 -5.70 9.84
C ILE A 66 -16.14 -5.97 10.25
N ASP A 67 -16.42 -7.22 10.56
CA ASP A 67 -17.73 -7.71 11.02
C ASP A 67 -17.55 -8.19 12.48
N ASP A 68 -17.63 -7.22 13.39
CA ASP A 68 -17.45 -7.40 14.83
C ASP A 68 -18.66 -6.82 15.59
N PRO A 69 -19.41 -7.64 16.35
CA PRO A 69 -20.60 -7.19 17.07
C PRO A 69 -20.34 -6.09 18.12
N SER A 70 -19.08 -5.86 18.51
CA SER A 70 -18.70 -4.81 19.46
C SER A 70 -18.46 -3.44 18.81
N LEU A 71 -18.59 -3.34 17.48
CA LEU A 71 -18.33 -2.15 16.67
C LEU A 71 -19.58 -1.74 15.88
N SER A 72 -19.55 -0.55 15.28
CA SER A 72 -20.60 -0.11 14.35
C SER A 72 -20.75 -1.09 13.18
N SER A 73 -21.99 -1.35 12.76
CA SER A 73 -22.28 -2.17 11.58
C SER A 73 -21.80 -1.53 10.27
N ASP A 74 -21.44 -0.23 10.27
CA ASP A 74 -20.87 0.46 9.11
C ASP A 74 -19.59 -0.20 8.61
N TYR A 75 -18.75 -0.72 9.52
CA TYR A 75 -17.48 -1.35 9.15
C TYR A 75 -17.67 -2.70 8.43
N ALA A 76 -18.86 -3.29 8.54
CA ALA A 76 -19.25 -4.50 7.84
C ALA A 76 -19.88 -4.20 6.46
N GLN A 77 -20.15 -2.93 6.13
CA GLN A 77 -20.67 -2.55 4.83
C GLN A 77 -19.54 -2.53 3.78
N PRO A 78 -19.63 -3.35 2.70
CA PRO A 78 -18.56 -3.45 1.70
C PRO A 78 -18.28 -2.14 0.95
N GLU A 79 -19.29 -1.29 0.79
CA GLU A 79 -19.13 0.01 0.13
C GLU A 79 -19.79 1.11 0.95
N GLU A 80 -19.14 2.27 1.04
CA GLU A 80 -19.69 3.49 1.63
C GLU A 80 -19.33 4.67 0.73
N SER A 81 -20.32 5.33 0.13
CA SER A 81 -20.07 6.52 -0.71
C SER A 81 -19.98 7.77 0.15
N PHE A 82 -18.98 8.62 -0.10
CA PHE A 82 -18.82 9.90 0.61
C PHE A 82 -18.24 10.98 -0.31
N GLY A 83 -19.11 11.92 -0.70
CA GLY A 83 -18.79 12.96 -1.69
C GLY A 83 -19.04 12.52 -3.14
N GLU A 84 -19.02 13.48 -4.07
CA GLU A 84 -19.13 13.18 -5.50
C GLU A 84 -17.83 12.57 -5.99
N GLY A 85 -17.83 11.27 -6.32
CA GLY A 85 -16.67 10.58 -6.90
C GLY A 85 -15.70 9.94 -5.90
N ALA A 86 -16.00 9.93 -4.59
CA ALA A 86 -15.24 9.21 -3.57
C ALA A 86 -16.09 8.15 -2.84
N ARG A 87 -15.49 6.99 -2.57
CA ARG A 87 -16.10 5.91 -1.78
C ARG A 87 -15.07 5.07 -1.04
N ILE A 88 -15.47 4.49 0.08
CA ILE A 88 -14.71 3.50 0.84
C ILE A 88 -15.10 2.13 0.30
N ILE A 89 -14.11 1.30 0.02
CA ILE A 89 -14.27 -0.09 -0.39
C ILE A 89 -13.66 -0.97 0.69
N ARG A 90 -14.48 -1.81 1.33
CA ARG A 90 -14.08 -2.71 2.40
C ARG A 90 -14.00 -4.14 1.90
N LEU A 91 -12.82 -4.73 1.97
CA LEU A 91 -12.58 -6.09 1.52
C LEU A 91 -12.31 -7.03 2.71
N SER A 92 -12.93 -8.21 2.68
CA SER A 92 -12.71 -9.24 3.70
C SER A 92 -11.27 -9.76 3.62
N CYS A 93 -10.55 -9.62 4.72
CA CYS A 93 -9.14 -10.00 4.85
C CYS A 93 -8.86 -10.46 6.29
N GLY A 94 -8.35 -11.68 6.44
CA GLY A 94 -8.14 -12.31 7.74
C GLY A 94 -9.45 -12.63 8.48
N PRO A 95 -9.42 -12.71 9.81
CA PRO A 95 -10.60 -12.93 10.64
C PRO A 95 -11.69 -11.87 10.41
N LYS A 96 -12.95 -12.16 10.72
CA LYS A 96 -14.03 -11.14 10.65
C LYS A 96 -13.87 -10.02 11.68
N LYS A 97 -13.39 -10.39 12.88
CA LYS A 97 -13.24 -9.49 14.02
C LYS A 97 -12.17 -8.44 13.80
N TYR A 98 -12.26 -7.36 14.56
CA TYR A 98 -11.23 -6.35 14.60
C TYR A 98 -9.91 -6.92 15.15
N ILE A 99 -8.79 -6.63 14.48
CA ILE A 99 -7.45 -7.02 14.92
C ILE A 99 -6.52 -5.83 14.80
N ARG A 100 -5.53 -5.77 15.69
CA ARG A 100 -4.51 -4.71 15.67
C ARG A 100 -3.61 -4.83 14.44
N LYS A 101 -3.07 -3.70 13.98
CA LYS A 101 -2.21 -3.63 12.81
C LYS A 101 -1.00 -4.57 12.85
N GLU A 102 -0.42 -4.80 14.02
CA GLU A 102 0.72 -5.71 14.19
C GLU A 102 0.37 -7.18 13.88
N MET A 103 -0.93 -7.53 13.88
CA MET A 103 -1.42 -8.88 13.59
C MET A 103 -1.89 -9.07 12.14
N LEU A 104 -1.91 -8.02 11.31
CA LEU A 104 -2.42 -8.09 9.93
C LEU A 104 -1.44 -8.76 8.95
N TRP A 105 -0.16 -8.82 9.29
CA TRP A 105 0.90 -9.28 8.39
C TRP A 105 0.64 -10.62 7.67
N PRO A 106 0.09 -11.68 8.31
CA PRO A 106 -0.20 -12.94 7.62
C PRO A 106 -1.36 -12.87 6.62
N HIS A 107 -2.12 -11.77 6.61
CA HIS A 107 -3.34 -11.62 5.81
C HIS A 107 -3.18 -10.63 4.66
N LEU A 108 -2.07 -9.89 4.59
CA LEU A 108 -1.92 -8.83 3.58
C LEU A 108 -1.93 -9.35 2.13
N ASP A 109 -1.47 -10.58 1.87
CA ASP A 109 -1.58 -11.19 0.54
C ASP A 109 -3.03 -11.44 0.14
N GLN A 110 -3.88 -11.84 1.09
CA GLN A 110 -5.32 -11.95 0.84
C GLN A 110 -5.92 -10.57 0.48
N MET A 111 -5.45 -9.49 1.12
CA MET A 111 -5.87 -8.13 0.75
C MET A 111 -5.46 -7.79 -0.69
N VAL A 112 -4.25 -8.18 -1.11
CA VAL A 112 -3.78 -8.00 -2.49
C VAL A 112 -4.70 -8.75 -3.47
N ASP A 113 -4.98 -10.03 -3.23
CA ASP A 113 -5.81 -10.86 -4.10
C ASP A 113 -7.24 -10.31 -4.23
N LYS A 114 -7.84 -9.93 -3.10
CA LYS A 114 -9.19 -9.35 -3.08
C LYS A 114 -9.22 -7.98 -3.77
N SER A 115 -8.16 -7.18 -3.63
CA SER A 115 -8.02 -5.91 -4.33
C SER A 115 -7.97 -6.13 -5.85
N LEU A 116 -7.16 -7.08 -6.34
CA LEU A 116 -7.11 -7.41 -7.77
C LEU A 116 -8.47 -7.88 -8.29
N HIS A 117 -9.16 -8.74 -7.55
CA HIS A 117 -10.48 -9.23 -7.92
C HIS A 117 -11.50 -8.09 -8.04
N PHE A 118 -11.56 -7.20 -7.04
CA PHE A 118 -12.38 -6.00 -7.08
C PHE A 118 -12.05 -5.11 -8.27
N LEU A 119 -10.76 -4.83 -8.50
CA LEU A 119 -10.30 -3.98 -9.60
C LEU A 119 -10.67 -4.57 -10.98
N ARG A 120 -10.68 -5.90 -11.12
CA ARG A 120 -11.12 -6.59 -12.34
C ARG A 120 -12.62 -6.46 -12.56
N GLN A 121 -13.43 -6.67 -11.53
CA GLN A 121 -14.89 -6.62 -11.62
C GLN A 121 -15.41 -5.25 -12.05
N GLN A 122 -14.77 -4.16 -11.62
CA GLN A 122 -15.18 -2.82 -12.02
C GLN A 122 -14.79 -2.45 -13.46
N GLY A 123 -13.95 -3.23 -14.14
CA GLY A 123 -13.56 -2.98 -15.54
C GLY A 123 -12.69 -1.75 -15.79
N ARG A 124 -12.22 -1.06 -14.74
CA ARG A 124 -11.34 0.12 -14.84
C ARG A 124 -10.20 0.03 -13.82
N LEU A 125 -8.96 0.10 -14.29
CA LEU A 125 -7.78 0.15 -13.44
C LEU A 125 -7.45 1.58 -12.99
N PRO A 126 -6.83 1.77 -11.82
CA PRO A 126 -6.41 3.09 -11.37
C PRO A 126 -5.26 3.64 -12.24
N ASP A 127 -5.22 4.95 -12.40
CA ASP A 127 -4.08 5.64 -13.00
C ASP A 127 -2.91 5.76 -12.00
N LEU A 128 -3.22 5.62 -10.71
CA LEU A 128 -2.31 5.85 -9.60
C LEU A 128 -2.74 5.08 -8.34
N ILE A 129 -1.77 4.51 -7.63
CA ILE A 129 -1.98 3.90 -6.31
C ILE A 129 -1.34 4.79 -5.26
N HIS A 130 -2.05 5.10 -4.17
CA HIS A 130 -1.53 5.83 -3.02
C HIS A 130 -1.71 4.99 -1.74
N SER A 131 -0.61 4.46 -1.20
CA SER A 131 -0.64 3.66 0.03
C SER A 131 -0.28 4.46 1.28
N HIS A 132 -0.94 4.14 2.39
CA HIS A 132 -0.80 4.82 3.68
C HIS A 132 -0.40 3.85 4.80
N TYR A 133 0.77 4.06 5.41
CA TYR A 133 1.39 3.19 6.43
C TYR A 133 1.95 1.86 5.87
N ALA A 134 2.71 1.13 6.68
CA ALA A 134 3.52 -0.02 6.25
C ALA A 134 2.69 -1.20 5.71
N ASP A 135 1.52 -1.48 6.29
CA ASP A 135 0.62 -2.56 5.87
C ASP A 135 0.00 -2.28 4.49
N ALA A 136 -0.54 -1.09 4.28
CA ALA A 136 -0.99 -0.65 2.96
C ALA A 136 0.17 -0.44 1.99
N GLY A 137 1.35 -0.07 2.50
CA GLY A 137 2.60 0.03 1.75
C GLY A 137 2.93 -1.28 1.05
N TYR A 138 2.91 -2.39 1.80
CA TYR A 138 3.05 -3.74 1.26
C TYR A 138 2.03 -4.00 0.15
N VAL A 139 0.73 -3.83 0.44
CA VAL A 139 -0.35 -4.09 -0.52
C VAL A 139 -0.19 -3.23 -1.77
N GLY A 140 0.08 -1.94 -1.61
CA GLY A 140 0.27 -0.98 -2.70
C GLY A 140 1.50 -1.29 -3.55
N LYS A 141 2.61 -1.74 -2.96
CA LYS A 141 3.80 -2.17 -3.70
C LYS A 141 3.53 -3.43 -4.51
N GLN A 142 2.83 -4.41 -3.92
CA GLN A 142 2.39 -5.59 -4.67
C GLN A 142 1.49 -5.14 -5.82
N LEU A 143 0.41 -4.42 -5.58
CA LEU A 143 -0.52 -3.93 -6.62
C LEU A 143 0.15 -3.10 -7.71
N SER A 144 1.10 -2.24 -7.34
CA SER A 144 1.87 -1.44 -8.29
C SER A 144 2.76 -2.28 -9.19
N THR A 145 3.50 -3.22 -8.60
CA THR A 145 4.24 -4.25 -9.36
C THR A 145 3.27 -5.02 -10.24
N LEU A 146 2.06 -5.26 -9.72
CA LEU A 146 1.06 -6.13 -10.29
C LEU A 146 0.31 -5.62 -11.50
N LEU A 147 0.18 -4.31 -11.57
CA LEU A 147 -0.63 -3.66 -12.58
C LEU A 147 0.22 -2.71 -13.45
N GLY A 148 1.50 -2.55 -13.14
CA GLY A 148 2.37 -1.55 -13.77
C GLY A 148 1.93 -0.12 -13.47
N ILE A 149 1.19 0.10 -12.38
CA ILE A 149 0.63 1.40 -11.99
C ILE A 149 1.59 2.09 -11.01
N PRO A 150 1.89 3.38 -11.18
CA PRO A 150 2.80 4.07 -10.26
C PRO A 150 2.28 4.09 -8.81
N LEU A 151 3.21 3.93 -7.87
CA LEU A 151 2.94 3.98 -6.44
C LEU A 151 3.39 5.31 -5.84
N ILE A 152 2.48 5.98 -5.16
CA ILE A 152 2.78 7.01 -4.17
C ILE A 152 2.64 6.39 -2.77
N HIS A 153 3.57 6.71 -1.88
CA HIS A 153 3.55 6.21 -0.51
C HIS A 153 3.59 7.34 0.52
N THR A 154 2.79 7.23 1.57
CA THR A 154 2.88 8.07 2.77
C THR A 154 3.00 7.18 4.00
N GLY A 155 4.13 7.29 4.71
CA GLY A 155 4.43 6.42 5.85
C GLY A 155 3.56 6.67 7.09
N HIS A 156 3.21 7.93 7.39
CA HIS A 156 2.52 8.39 8.62
C HIS A 156 3.28 8.14 9.95
N SER A 157 3.86 6.95 10.10
CA SER A 157 4.78 6.57 11.14
C SER A 157 5.71 5.51 10.56
N LEU A 158 7.00 5.63 10.84
CA LEU A 158 8.03 4.72 10.36
C LEU A 158 8.55 3.79 11.46
N GLY A 159 8.90 2.57 11.09
CA GLY A 159 9.42 1.52 11.97
C GLY A 159 10.73 1.89 12.64
N ARG A 160 11.77 2.28 11.88
CA ARG A 160 13.11 2.57 12.42
C ARG A 160 13.10 3.69 13.46
N PRO A 161 12.50 4.88 13.21
CA PRO A 161 12.45 5.95 14.22
C PRO A 161 11.67 5.54 15.47
N LYS A 162 10.60 4.74 15.32
CA LYS A 162 9.79 4.28 16.45
C LYS A 162 10.53 3.24 17.28
N GLN A 163 11.22 2.29 16.64
CA GLN A 163 12.03 1.28 17.30
C GLN A 163 13.19 1.91 18.07
N SER A 164 13.94 2.82 17.43
CA SER A 164 15.05 3.56 18.07
C SER A 164 14.58 4.29 19.34
N ARG A 165 13.43 4.98 19.27
CA ARG A 165 12.84 5.64 20.45
C ARG A 165 12.45 4.68 21.58
N LEU A 166 11.89 3.51 21.25
CA LEU A 166 11.51 2.53 22.26
C LEU A 166 12.74 1.88 22.91
N LEU A 167 13.80 1.63 22.15
CA LEU A 167 15.07 1.15 22.70
C LEU A 167 15.69 2.20 23.64
N ALA A 168 15.71 3.46 23.23
CA ALA A 168 16.22 4.57 24.04
C ALA A 168 15.42 4.76 25.35
N SER A 169 14.14 4.38 25.39
CA SER A 169 13.33 4.40 26.62
C SER A 169 13.60 3.21 27.56
N GLY A 170 14.65 2.41 27.30
CA GLY A 170 15.03 1.26 28.13
C GLY A 170 14.20 0.01 27.94
N ARG A 171 13.32 -0.06 26.93
CA ARG A 171 12.57 -1.30 26.64
C ARG A 171 13.49 -2.34 26.01
N LYS A 172 13.35 -3.60 26.46
CA LYS A 172 14.11 -4.73 25.91
C LYS A 172 13.74 -4.98 24.44
N GLU A 173 14.76 -5.19 23.62
CA GLU A 173 14.62 -5.45 22.18
C GLU A 173 13.68 -6.62 21.86
N SER A 174 13.81 -7.74 22.58
CA SER A 174 12.94 -8.92 22.39
C SER A 174 11.47 -8.64 22.68
N ALA A 175 11.16 -7.79 23.67
CA ALA A 175 9.80 -7.39 23.99
C ALA A 175 9.23 -6.44 22.93
N ILE A 176 10.06 -5.53 22.42
CA ILE A 176 9.72 -4.63 21.32
C ILE A 176 9.39 -5.44 20.07
N GLU A 177 10.22 -6.41 19.71
CA GLU A 177 10.02 -7.23 18.51
C GLU A 177 8.76 -8.08 18.61
N ARG A 178 8.55 -8.74 19.76
CA ARG A 178 7.32 -9.52 20.00
C ARG A 178 6.05 -8.66 19.92
N GLN A 179 6.11 -7.41 20.38
CA GLN A 179 4.95 -6.52 20.40
C GLN A 179 4.66 -5.88 19.04
N PHE A 180 5.70 -5.43 18.32
CA PHE A 180 5.55 -4.56 17.15
C PHE A 180 5.97 -5.18 15.82
N ASN A 181 6.69 -6.31 15.85
CA ASN A 181 7.21 -7.00 14.68
C ASN A 181 8.01 -6.04 13.77
N PHE A 182 8.97 -5.32 14.36
CA PHE A 182 9.72 -4.29 13.64
C PHE A 182 10.64 -4.89 12.59
N GLY A 183 11.16 -6.10 12.80
CA GLY A 183 11.95 -6.80 11.80
C GLY A 183 11.21 -6.94 10.47
N ARG A 184 9.98 -7.48 10.50
CA ARG A 184 9.14 -7.57 9.29
C ARG A 184 8.72 -6.20 8.76
N ARG A 185 8.28 -5.31 9.64
CA ARG A 185 7.79 -3.97 9.26
C ARG A 185 8.86 -3.15 8.53
N ILE A 186 10.08 -3.09 9.09
CA ILE A 186 11.16 -2.27 8.53
C ILE A 186 11.63 -2.83 7.18
N ALA A 187 11.71 -4.16 7.05
CA ALA A 187 12.03 -4.79 5.76
C ALA A 187 11.02 -4.42 4.67
N VAL A 188 9.73 -4.45 5.00
CA VAL A 188 8.66 -4.02 4.08
C VAL A 188 8.76 -2.52 3.76
N GLU A 189 8.98 -1.68 4.76
CA GLU A 189 9.14 -0.24 4.55
C GLU A 189 10.32 0.07 3.62
N GLU A 190 11.46 -0.62 3.74
CA GLU A 190 12.60 -0.50 2.80
C GLU A 190 12.18 -0.82 1.36
N GLU A 191 11.52 -1.95 1.14
CA GLU A 191 11.03 -2.33 -0.20
C GLU A 191 10.06 -1.29 -0.78
N VAL A 192 9.15 -0.79 0.05
CA VAL A 192 8.15 0.21 -0.37
C VAL A 192 8.80 1.53 -0.72
N ILE A 193 9.75 2.00 0.09
CA ILE A 193 10.50 3.24 -0.16
C ILE A 193 11.32 3.12 -1.45
N GLN A 194 11.94 1.95 -1.68
CA GLN A 194 12.69 1.69 -2.91
C GLN A 194 11.79 1.66 -4.15
N HIS A 195 10.59 1.09 -4.04
CA HIS A 195 9.66 0.91 -5.15
C HIS A 195 8.82 2.15 -5.48
N ALA A 196 8.50 2.97 -4.47
CA ALA A 196 7.61 4.11 -4.62
C ALA A 196 8.14 5.09 -5.67
N SER A 197 7.27 5.47 -6.61
CA SER A 197 7.55 6.51 -7.60
C SER A 197 7.63 7.90 -6.98
N MET A 198 6.95 8.10 -5.85
CA MET A 198 7.09 9.27 -4.99
C MET A 198 6.70 8.91 -3.55
N VAL A 199 7.44 9.44 -2.58
CA VAL A 199 7.09 9.42 -1.16
C VAL A 199 6.56 10.79 -0.77
N VAL A 200 5.35 10.85 -0.23
CA VAL A 200 4.76 12.09 0.29
C VAL A 200 5.04 12.16 1.79
N THR A 201 5.68 13.25 2.22
CA THR A 201 5.97 13.53 3.63
C THR A 201 5.23 14.78 4.08
N SER A 202 5.00 14.90 5.39
CA SER A 202 4.33 16.07 5.97
C SER A 202 5.30 17.24 6.19
N THR A 203 6.57 16.94 6.43
CA THR A 203 7.63 17.91 6.75
C THR A 203 8.94 17.57 6.06
N ARG A 204 9.86 18.53 6.02
CA ARG A 204 11.26 18.29 5.59
C ARG A 204 12.03 17.42 6.58
N GLN A 205 11.81 17.63 7.88
CA GLN A 205 12.43 16.81 8.93
C GLN A 205 12.10 15.31 8.74
N GLU A 206 10.87 14.98 8.34
CA GLU A 206 10.51 13.59 8.06
C GLU A 206 11.40 12.98 6.97
N ILE A 207 11.73 13.74 5.92
CA ILE A 207 12.66 13.31 4.86
C ILE A 207 14.05 13.07 5.44
N ASP A 208 14.60 14.08 6.10
CA ASP A 208 16.02 14.10 6.48
C ASP A 208 16.33 13.18 7.67
N GLU A 209 15.48 13.18 8.69
CA GLU A 209 15.76 12.50 9.96
C GLU A 209 15.04 11.15 10.11
N GLN A 210 13.85 10.99 9.52
CA GLN A 210 13.09 9.75 9.66
C GLN A 210 13.29 8.80 8.48
N TYR A 211 13.01 9.25 7.26
CA TYR A 211 13.32 8.48 6.06
C TYR A 211 14.83 8.36 5.85
N GLY A 212 15.63 9.35 6.26
CA GLY A 212 17.10 9.27 6.25
C GLY A 212 17.69 8.10 7.05
N MET A 213 16.92 7.44 7.92
CA MET A 213 17.34 6.21 8.61
C MET A 213 17.27 4.95 7.72
N TYR A 214 16.61 5.01 6.57
CA TYR A 214 16.41 3.88 5.65
C TYR A 214 17.48 3.86 4.56
N GLN A 215 17.95 2.67 4.19
CA GLN A 215 19.03 2.52 3.19
C GLN A 215 18.55 2.87 1.79
N SER A 216 17.29 2.57 1.48
CA SER A 216 16.68 2.82 0.18
C SER A 216 16.23 4.27 -0.02
N HIS A 217 16.48 5.14 0.97
CA HIS A 217 16.04 6.52 0.94
C HIS A 217 16.71 7.34 -0.17
N SER A 218 15.89 8.09 -0.89
CA SER A 218 16.35 9.15 -1.79
C SER A 218 15.49 10.40 -1.62
N ALA A 219 16.10 11.49 -1.16
CA ALA A 219 15.42 12.78 -1.03
C ALA A 219 14.81 13.27 -2.35
N LYS A 220 15.36 12.86 -3.50
CA LYS A 220 14.84 13.21 -4.84
C LYS A 220 13.46 12.62 -5.14
N ASN A 221 13.11 11.52 -4.48
CA ASN A 221 11.82 10.85 -4.64
C ASN A 221 10.81 11.29 -3.58
N CYS A 222 11.20 12.17 -2.66
CA CYS A 222 10.33 12.67 -1.60
C CYS A 222 9.74 14.04 -1.99
N SER A 223 8.47 14.25 -1.66
CA SER A 223 7.79 15.53 -1.81
C SER A 223 7.09 15.89 -0.51
N VAL A 224 7.41 17.07 0.03
CA VAL A 224 6.74 17.59 1.23
C VAL A 224 5.36 18.11 0.83
N ILE A 225 4.30 17.38 1.12
CA ILE A 225 2.92 17.80 0.88
C ILE A 225 2.18 17.74 2.23
N PRO A 226 2.18 18.85 2.98
CA PRO A 226 1.67 18.85 4.34
C PRO A 226 0.15 18.59 4.37
N PRO A 227 -0.38 17.91 5.39
CA PRO A 227 -1.82 17.72 5.54
C PRO A 227 -2.56 19.04 5.66
N GLY A 228 -3.84 18.99 5.29
CA GLY A 228 -4.77 20.10 5.46
C GLY A 228 -5.47 20.13 6.82
N THR A 229 -5.93 21.30 7.23
CA THR A 229 -6.98 21.47 8.24
C THR A 229 -8.28 21.94 7.59
N ASP A 230 -9.41 21.64 8.23
CA ASP A 230 -10.73 22.12 7.79
C ASP A 230 -10.88 23.61 8.13
N THR A 231 -10.54 24.45 7.16
CA THR A 231 -10.64 25.92 7.29
C THR A 231 -12.08 26.45 7.35
N SER A 232 -13.10 25.60 7.12
CA SER A 232 -14.51 25.96 7.35
C SER A 232 -14.90 25.80 8.82
N ARG A 233 -14.32 24.79 9.48
CA ARG A 233 -14.48 24.52 10.92
C ARG A 233 -13.56 25.40 11.75
N PHE A 234 -12.28 25.46 11.43
CA PHE A 234 -11.27 26.30 12.07
C PHE A 234 -11.09 27.59 11.28
N SER A 235 -11.75 28.64 11.77
CA SER A 235 -11.82 29.93 11.09
C SER A 235 -11.92 31.06 12.11
N PRO A 236 -11.60 32.30 11.75
CA PRO A 236 -11.85 33.45 12.61
C PRO A 236 -13.34 33.56 12.99
N LEU A 237 -13.61 34.22 14.11
CA LEU A 237 -14.96 34.42 14.64
C LEU A 237 -15.91 35.11 13.64
N GLY A 238 -15.36 36.01 12.80
CA GLY A 238 -16.16 36.77 11.83
C GLY A 238 -17.21 37.63 12.53
N ARG A 239 -18.50 37.45 12.15
CA ARG A 239 -19.65 38.11 12.79
C ARG A 239 -20.33 37.26 13.87
N LYS A 240 -19.88 36.02 14.09
CA LYS A 240 -20.49 35.12 15.09
C LYS A 240 -20.16 35.62 16.50
N LYS A 241 -21.02 35.33 17.47
CA LYS A 241 -20.72 35.54 18.90
C LYS A 241 -20.06 34.28 19.45
N ILE A 242 -19.14 34.45 20.40
CA ILE A 242 -18.58 33.33 21.17
C ILE A 242 -19.71 32.60 21.89
N ASN A 243 -19.66 31.26 21.90
CA ASN A 243 -20.62 30.44 22.64
C ASN A 243 -20.57 30.76 24.16
N PRO A 244 -21.65 31.31 24.76
CA PRO A 244 -21.66 31.70 26.17
C PRO A 244 -21.47 30.51 27.14
N GLN A 245 -21.92 29.31 26.76
CA GLN A 245 -21.80 28.11 27.60
C GLN A 245 -20.35 27.61 27.66
N LEU A 246 -19.64 27.66 26.52
CA LEU A 246 -18.21 27.35 26.49
C LEU A 246 -17.43 28.38 27.31
N GLN A 247 -17.71 29.66 27.11
CA GLN A 247 -17.08 30.74 27.85
C GLN A 247 -17.27 30.57 29.36
N ALA A 248 -18.50 30.32 29.84
CA ALA A 248 -18.77 30.09 31.26
C ALA A 248 -18.05 28.86 31.83
N ARG A 249 -17.90 27.78 31.04
CA ARG A 249 -17.13 26.58 31.44
C ARG A 249 -15.65 26.87 31.69
N ILE A 250 -15.07 27.84 30.97
CA ILE A 250 -13.68 28.27 31.15
C ILE A 250 -13.58 29.33 32.25
N ASP A 251 -14.42 30.37 32.18
CA ASP A 251 -14.35 31.55 33.05
C ASP A 251 -14.59 31.21 34.53
N ARG A 252 -15.33 30.14 34.84
CA ARG A 252 -15.53 29.67 36.24
C ARG A 252 -14.25 29.34 37.00
N PHE A 253 -13.13 29.10 36.30
CA PHE A 253 -11.84 28.81 36.91
C PHE A 253 -11.00 30.08 37.18
N LEU A 254 -11.43 31.23 36.67
CA LEU A 254 -10.58 32.41 36.51
C LEU A 254 -11.14 33.61 37.31
N HIS A 255 -10.29 34.27 38.09
CA HIS A 255 -10.67 35.49 38.81
C HIS A 255 -10.81 36.70 37.88
N GLN A 256 -9.99 36.77 36.83
CA GLN A 256 -10.01 37.86 35.84
C GLN A 256 -10.17 37.27 34.43
N PRO A 257 -11.37 36.77 34.07
CA PRO A 257 -11.57 36.01 32.83
C PRO A 257 -11.23 36.80 31.56
N GLU A 258 -11.38 38.13 31.57
CA GLU A 258 -11.14 38.98 30.40
C GLU A 258 -9.67 39.14 29.98
N LYS A 259 -8.72 38.66 30.79
CA LYS A 259 -7.30 38.65 30.38
C LYS A 259 -7.09 37.78 29.12
N PRO A 260 -6.04 38.08 28.33
CA PRO A 260 -5.53 37.18 27.30
C PRO A 260 -5.41 35.74 27.77
N ILE A 261 -5.70 34.79 26.88
CA ILE A 261 -5.62 33.36 27.17
C ILE A 261 -4.36 32.77 26.54
N ILE A 262 -3.51 32.17 27.36
CA ILE A 262 -2.49 31.21 26.92
C ILE A 262 -3.18 29.85 26.87
N LEU A 263 -3.43 29.34 25.67
CA LEU A 263 -4.17 28.11 25.44
C LEU A 263 -3.22 26.96 25.09
N SER A 264 -3.35 25.83 25.78
CA SER A 264 -2.71 24.57 25.39
C SER A 264 -3.75 23.45 25.29
N ILE A 265 -3.70 22.69 24.19
CA ILE A 265 -4.61 21.57 23.93
C ILE A 265 -3.77 20.35 23.60
N SER A 266 -3.81 19.33 24.46
CA SER A 266 -3.13 18.06 24.21
C SER A 266 -3.64 16.94 25.13
N ARG A 267 -3.22 15.70 24.86
CA ARG A 267 -3.41 14.60 25.81
C ARG A 267 -2.42 14.73 26.98
N PRO A 268 -2.80 14.37 28.22
CA PRO A 268 -1.93 14.44 29.39
C PRO A 268 -0.89 13.31 29.37
N VAL A 269 0.11 13.42 28.50
CA VAL A 269 1.20 12.44 28.38
C VAL A 269 2.54 13.17 28.51
N LEU A 270 3.54 12.51 29.10
CA LEU A 270 4.82 13.12 29.44
C LEU A 270 5.46 13.95 28.30
N ARG A 271 5.48 13.39 27.09
CA ARG A 271 6.04 14.06 25.89
C ARG A 271 5.38 15.39 25.52
N LYS A 272 4.13 15.62 25.94
CA LYS A 272 3.41 16.88 25.72
C LYS A 272 3.82 17.96 26.72
N ASN A 273 4.58 17.61 27.75
CA ASN A 273 5.31 18.54 28.62
C ASN A 273 4.43 19.67 29.19
N LEU A 274 3.22 19.31 29.62
CA LEU A 274 2.32 20.23 30.32
C LEU A 274 2.95 20.73 31.63
N LYS A 275 3.77 19.90 32.27
CA LYS A 275 4.59 20.27 33.44
C LYS A 275 5.52 21.45 33.14
N GLY A 276 6.28 21.40 32.04
CA GLY A 276 7.15 22.50 31.63
C GLY A 276 6.38 23.80 31.36
N LEU A 277 5.17 23.71 30.79
CA LEU A 277 4.30 24.87 30.58
C LEU A 277 3.80 25.47 31.90
N ILE A 278 3.37 24.65 32.86
CA ILE A 278 2.91 25.15 34.15
C ILE A 278 4.07 25.77 34.92
N ALA A 279 5.26 25.15 34.93
CA ALA A 279 6.44 25.74 35.55
C ALA A 279 6.79 27.09 34.91
N ALA A 280 6.78 27.19 33.58
CA ALA A 280 7.03 28.43 32.85
C ALA A 280 6.07 29.57 33.25
N TYR A 281 4.79 29.26 33.42
CA TYR A 281 3.78 30.23 33.85
C TYR A 281 3.83 30.51 35.36
N GLY A 282 4.10 29.48 36.17
CA GLY A 282 4.14 29.54 37.62
C GLY A 282 5.33 30.34 38.18
N GLU A 283 6.45 30.33 37.47
CA GLU A 283 7.68 31.03 37.86
C GLU A 283 7.71 32.50 37.39
N ASP A 284 6.84 32.92 36.47
CA ASP A 284 6.78 34.28 35.91
C ASP A 284 5.52 35.03 36.39
N THR A 285 5.67 35.82 37.45
CA THR A 285 4.58 36.63 38.01
C THR A 285 4.08 37.72 37.06
N GLN A 286 4.94 38.29 36.22
CA GLN A 286 4.52 39.29 35.24
C GLN A 286 3.65 38.67 34.15
N LEU A 287 3.92 37.43 33.76
CA LEU A 287 3.10 36.70 32.82
C LEU A 287 1.70 36.39 33.41
N GLN A 288 1.64 36.01 34.68
CA GLN A 288 0.38 35.79 35.42
C GLN A 288 -0.47 37.06 35.55
N GLU A 289 0.17 38.22 35.68
CA GLU A 289 -0.53 39.52 35.69
C GLU A 289 -1.14 39.83 34.32
N LYS A 290 -0.47 39.44 33.22
CA LYS A 290 -0.87 39.77 31.85
C LYS A 290 -1.88 38.82 31.23
N ALA A 291 -1.88 37.53 31.59
CA ALA A 291 -2.69 36.51 30.93
C ALA A 291 -3.22 35.46 31.91
N ASN A 292 -4.21 34.67 31.48
CA ASN A 292 -4.64 33.44 32.13
C ASN A 292 -4.11 32.24 31.34
N LEU A 293 -3.89 31.11 32.01
CA LEU A 293 -3.49 29.85 31.37
C LEU A 293 -4.68 28.89 31.30
N VAL A 294 -4.96 28.33 30.11
CA VAL A 294 -6.04 27.36 29.89
C VAL A 294 -5.43 26.09 29.31
N ILE A 295 -5.57 24.98 30.02
CA ILE A 295 -5.03 23.67 29.64
C ILE A 295 -6.17 22.68 29.41
N VAL A 296 -6.37 22.31 28.15
CA VAL A 296 -7.26 21.20 27.78
C VAL A 296 -6.43 19.92 27.72
N ALA A 297 -6.54 19.12 28.79
CA ALA A 297 -5.77 17.90 29.01
C ALA A 297 -6.64 16.63 28.87
N GLY A 298 -7.23 16.44 27.69
CA GLY A 298 -8.17 15.35 27.43
C GLY A 298 -9.54 15.50 28.08
N VAL A 299 -10.49 14.63 27.70
CA VAL A 299 -11.83 14.54 28.29
C VAL A 299 -11.79 13.58 29.47
N ARG A 300 -12.37 13.98 30.61
CA ARG A 300 -12.36 13.16 31.84
C ARG A 300 -13.53 13.49 32.76
N GLU A 301 -14.03 12.47 33.47
CA GLU A 301 -14.91 12.67 34.64
C GLU A 301 -14.10 12.63 35.93
N ASP A 302 -13.40 11.51 36.13
CA ASP A 302 -12.48 11.26 37.23
C ASP A 302 -11.06 11.05 36.70
N ILE A 303 -10.05 11.59 37.39
CA ILE A 303 -8.64 11.37 37.04
C ILE A 303 -8.26 9.92 37.32
N ARG A 304 -8.86 9.27 38.31
CA ARG A 304 -8.57 7.89 38.73
C ARG A 304 -8.98 6.83 37.70
N ASP A 305 -9.80 7.20 36.73
CA ASP A 305 -10.25 6.31 35.66
C ASP A 305 -9.35 6.40 34.41
N LEU A 306 -8.38 7.34 34.38
CA LEU A 306 -7.44 7.47 33.27
C LEU A 306 -6.39 6.35 33.29
N GLU A 307 -5.68 6.14 32.19
CA GLU A 307 -4.50 5.26 32.18
C GLU A 307 -3.43 5.79 33.16
N GLU A 308 -2.71 4.91 33.86
CA GLU A 308 -1.71 5.28 34.90
C GLU A 308 -0.77 6.43 34.49
N SER A 309 -0.25 6.38 33.26
CA SER A 309 0.63 7.44 32.75
C SER A 309 -0.04 8.80 32.61
N GLN A 310 -1.34 8.82 32.30
CA GLN A 310 -2.15 10.03 32.20
C GLN A 310 -2.55 10.53 33.59
N GLN A 311 -2.86 9.61 34.52
CA GLN A 311 -3.11 9.95 35.93
C GLN A 311 -1.92 10.70 36.53
N ALA A 312 -0.70 10.19 36.33
CA ALA A 312 0.52 10.80 36.85
C ALA A 312 0.68 12.25 36.35
N VAL A 313 0.52 12.49 35.04
CA VAL A 313 0.62 13.84 34.47
C VAL A 313 -0.47 14.76 35.02
N MET A 314 -1.70 14.28 35.18
CA MET A 314 -2.79 15.08 35.73
C MET A 314 -2.58 15.41 37.22
N ASN A 315 -2.04 14.48 37.99
CA ASN A 315 -1.70 14.71 39.40
C ASN A 315 -0.57 15.74 39.53
N ASP A 316 0.49 15.62 38.72
CA ASP A 316 1.58 16.61 38.68
C ASP A 316 1.06 18.01 38.36
N ILE A 317 0.15 18.14 37.39
CA ILE A 317 -0.49 19.41 37.04
C ILE A 317 -1.21 20.04 38.24
N LEU A 318 -1.96 19.25 39.03
CA LEU A 318 -2.68 19.76 40.20
C LEU A 318 -1.73 20.16 41.33
N LEU A 319 -0.67 19.37 41.56
CA LEU A 319 0.36 19.67 42.54
C LEU A 319 1.14 20.93 42.16
N ASP A 320 1.46 21.12 40.89
CA ASP A 320 2.17 22.32 40.42
C ASP A 320 1.26 23.57 40.50
N ILE A 321 -0.04 23.46 40.21
CA ILE A 321 -0.99 24.56 40.42
C ILE A 321 -1.01 25.02 41.87
N ASP A 322 -1.03 24.07 42.81
CA ASP A 322 -0.98 24.37 44.23
C ASP A 322 0.37 25.00 44.62
N ARG A 323 1.47 24.36 44.21
CA ARG A 323 2.85 24.81 44.48
C ARG A 323 3.10 26.26 44.06
N TYR A 324 2.59 26.67 42.90
CA TYR A 324 2.80 28.01 42.33
C TYR A 324 1.65 29.00 42.65
N ASP A 325 0.68 28.62 43.48
CA ASP A 325 -0.51 29.41 43.83
C ASP A 325 -1.25 29.97 42.58
N LEU A 326 -1.66 29.04 41.72
CA LEU A 326 -2.25 29.33 40.41
C LEU A 326 -3.77 29.19 40.36
N TRP A 327 -4.42 28.94 41.50
CA TRP A 327 -5.87 28.92 41.61
C TRP A 327 -6.46 30.28 41.21
N GLY A 328 -7.49 30.29 40.36
CA GLY A 328 -8.05 31.53 39.81
C GLY A 328 -7.26 32.12 38.64
N LYS A 329 -6.11 31.55 38.27
CA LYS A 329 -5.27 31.96 37.12
C LYS A 329 -5.16 30.89 36.03
N VAL A 330 -5.41 29.63 36.39
CA VAL A 330 -5.35 28.47 35.49
C VAL A 330 -6.71 27.79 35.38
N ALA A 331 -7.15 27.50 34.15
CA ALA A 331 -8.33 26.70 33.88
C ALA A 331 -7.95 25.31 33.32
N ILE A 332 -8.50 24.24 33.92
CA ILE A 332 -8.34 22.87 33.41
C ILE A 332 -9.73 22.24 33.21
N PRO A 333 -10.46 22.65 32.16
CA PRO A 333 -11.79 22.11 31.90
C PRO A 333 -11.77 20.59 31.75
N LYS A 334 -12.85 19.94 32.18
CA LYS A 334 -13.04 18.49 32.12
C LYS A 334 -13.60 18.02 30.77
N HIS A 335 -14.52 18.82 30.21
CA HIS A 335 -15.34 18.48 29.05
C HIS A 335 -15.23 19.53 27.98
N ILE A 336 -14.26 19.34 27.08
CA ILE A 336 -14.12 20.08 25.82
C ILE A 336 -14.21 19.05 24.71
N THR A 337 -15.32 19.06 23.99
CA THR A 337 -15.54 18.13 22.87
C THR A 337 -14.78 18.58 21.63
N GLN A 338 -14.72 17.73 20.61
CA GLN A 338 -14.19 18.12 19.30
C GLN A 338 -14.95 19.33 18.72
N GLU A 339 -16.27 19.40 18.91
CA GLU A 339 -17.09 20.52 18.43
C GLU A 339 -16.80 21.84 19.16
N ASP A 340 -16.36 21.76 20.42
CA ASP A 340 -15.97 22.94 21.21
C ASP A 340 -14.62 23.54 20.77
N LEU A 341 -13.70 22.74 20.21
CA LEU A 341 -12.32 23.18 19.92
C LEU A 341 -12.22 24.44 19.03
N PRO A 342 -12.95 24.56 17.91
CA PRO A 342 -12.86 25.76 17.09
C PRO A 342 -13.32 27.03 17.83
N GLU A 343 -14.36 26.91 18.66
CA GLU A 343 -14.85 28.02 19.48
C GLU A 343 -13.83 28.40 20.56
N LEU A 344 -13.11 27.43 21.12
CA LEU A 344 -12.06 27.68 22.10
C LEU A 344 -10.87 28.44 21.49
N TYR A 345 -10.44 28.05 20.28
CA TYR A 345 -9.42 28.81 19.55
C TYR A 345 -9.88 30.24 19.25
N ARG A 346 -11.14 30.43 18.84
CA ARG A 346 -11.74 31.76 18.61
C ARG A 346 -11.81 32.59 19.88
N LEU A 347 -12.16 31.99 21.02
CA LEU A 347 -12.20 32.67 22.32
C LEU A 347 -10.81 33.17 22.72
N ALA A 348 -9.78 32.32 22.60
CA ALA A 348 -8.41 32.71 22.88
C ALA A 348 -7.93 33.81 21.92
N ALA A 349 -8.24 33.74 20.63
CA ALA A 349 -7.91 34.78 19.66
C ALA A 349 -8.65 36.10 19.94
N HIS A 350 -9.94 36.03 20.30
CA HIS A 350 -10.76 37.19 20.66
C HIS A 350 -10.19 37.94 21.87
N ARG A 351 -9.64 37.21 22.85
CA ARG A 351 -8.96 37.81 24.01
C ARG A 351 -7.50 38.20 23.74
N HIS A 352 -7.03 38.18 22.50
CA HIS A 352 -5.64 38.47 22.13
C HIS A 352 -4.60 37.56 22.82
N GLY A 353 -4.96 36.29 22.98
CA GLY A 353 -4.14 35.25 23.59
C GLY A 353 -3.11 34.63 22.66
N LEU A 354 -2.51 33.52 23.11
CA LEU A 354 -1.58 32.69 22.34
C LEU A 354 -1.96 31.22 22.45
N PHE A 355 -1.70 30.44 21.40
CA PHE A 355 -1.66 28.99 21.52
C PHE A 355 -0.24 28.54 21.87
N VAL A 356 -0.07 27.64 22.82
CA VAL A 356 1.23 27.10 23.20
C VAL A 356 1.22 25.59 23.05
N ASN A 357 2.11 25.08 22.21
CA ASN A 357 2.45 23.67 22.16
C ASN A 357 3.77 23.46 22.90
N PRO A 358 3.76 23.04 24.18
CA PRO A 358 4.99 22.90 24.96
C PRO A 358 5.68 21.56 24.76
N ALA A 359 5.24 20.72 23.80
CA ALA A 359 5.75 19.36 23.63
C ALA A 359 7.28 19.33 23.49
N MET A 360 7.91 18.26 23.99
CA MET A 360 9.36 18.09 23.87
C MET A 360 9.79 17.91 22.40
N THR A 361 8.91 17.31 21.60
CA THR A 361 9.05 17.13 20.15
C THR A 361 7.67 17.22 19.51
N GLU A 362 7.58 17.82 18.32
CA GLU A 362 6.32 17.91 17.56
C GLU A 362 6.55 17.56 16.09
N PRO A 363 6.28 16.30 15.67
CA PRO A 363 6.57 15.85 14.32
C PRO A 363 5.85 16.64 13.22
N PHE A 364 4.65 17.15 13.51
CA PHE A 364 3.89 17.99 12.57
C PHE A 364 3.23 19.19 13.26
N GLY A 365 2.25 18.95 14.13
CA GLY A 365 1.50 20.01 14.82
C GLY A 365 0.19 20.43 14.15
N LEU A 366 -0.78 19.52 14.01
CA LEU A 366 -2.14 19.85 13.54
C LEU A 366 -2.78 20.97 14.37
N THR A 367 -2.61 20.93 15.69
CA THR A 367 -3.15 21.96 16.60
C THR A 367 -2.56 23.35 16.35
N LEU A 368 -1.36 23.44 15.77
CA LEU A 368 -0.74 24.72 15.39
C LEU A 368 -1.44 25.32 14.18
N ILE A 369 -1.73 24.50 13.15
CA ILE A 369 -2.44 24.98 11.96
C ILE A 369 -3.92 25.24 12.25
N GLU A 370 -4.55 24.52 13.18
CA GLU A 370 -5.92 24.81 13.68
C GLU A 370 -5.99 26.15 14.43
N ALA A 371 -5.03 26.41 15.33
CA ALA A 371 -4.90 27.69 16.02
C ALA A 371 -4.67 28.83 15.02
N ALA A 372 -3.72 28.65 14.10
CA ALA A 372 -3.38 29.61 13.07
C ALA A 372 -4.56 29.94 12.14
N ALA A 373 -5.30 28.92 11.68
CA ALA A 373 -6.50 29.09 10.86
C ALA A 373 -7.59 29.89 11.58
N SER A 374 -7.68 29.75 12.91
CA SER A 374 -8.61 30.49 13.76
C SER A 374 -8.14 31.92 14.08
N GLY A 375 -6.95 32.31 13.62
CA GLY A 375 -6.35 33.62 13.87
C GLY A 375 -5.61 33.73 15.21
N LEU A 376 -5.26 32.62 15.84
CA LEU A 376 -4.51 32.57 17.09
C LEU A 376 -3.01 32.36 16.82
N PRO A 377 -2.13 33.32 17.14
CA PRO A 377 -0.69 33.12 17.06
C PRO A 377 -0.20 32.04 18.01
N PHE A 378 0.91 31.38 17.69
CA PHE A 378 1.42 30.28 18.52
C PHE A 378 2.85 30.45 19.03
N VAL A 379 3.15 29.73 20.10
CA VAL A 379 4.51 29.37 20.54
C VAL A 379 4.63 27.85 20.46
N ALA A 380 5.69 27.35 19.83
CA ALA A 380 5.89 25.93 19.59
C ALA A 380 7.36 25.52 19.76
N PRO A 381 7.68 24.22 19.83
CA PRO A 381 9.05 23.75 19.93
C PRO A 381 9.85 24.16 18.69
N ASP A 382 11.12 24.53 18.87
CA ASP A 382 12.08 24.62 17.76
C ASP A 382 12.54 23.22 17.30
N ASP A 383 11.57 22.38 16.96
CA ASP A 383 11.77 21.00 16.51
C ASP A 383 10.62 20.59 15.59
N GLY A 384 10.95 19.84 14.55
CA GLY A 384 10.01 19.25 13.59
C GLY A 384 9.06 20.17 12.86
N GLY A 385 7.81 19.74 12.71
CA GLY A 385 6.79 20.43 11.92
C GLY A 385 6.52 21.90 12.27
N PRO A 386 6.60 22.33 13.54
CA PRO A 386 6.59 23.75 13.91
C PRO A 386 7.52 24.64 13.07
N ARG A 387 8.72 24.17 12.71
CA ARG A 387 9.68 24.93 11.88
C ARG A 387 9.12 25.22 10.50
N ASP A 388 8.58 24.19 9.84
CA ASP A 388 7.96 24.31 8.52
C ASP A 388 6.70 25.17 8.57
N ILE A 389 5.86 24.99 9.61
CA ILE A 389 4.64 25.77 9.80
C ILE A 389 4.98 27.24 10.01
N LEU A 390 5.95 27.57 10.87
CA LEU A 390 6.32 28.97 11.10
C LEU A 390 6.95 29.60 9.85
N ALA A 391 7.78 28.85 9.11
CA ALA A 391 8.39 29.32 7.87
C ALA A 391 7.37 29.65 6.78
N ASN A 392 6.25 28.91 6.71
CA ASN A 392 5.19 29.15 5.74
C ASN A 392 4.15 30.17 6.25
N CYS A 393 3.80 30.10 7.53
CA CYS A 393 2.69 30.87 8.08
C CYS A 393 3.08 32.20 8.70
N HIS A 394 4.32 32.36 9.17
CA HIS A 394 4.81 33.59 9.83
C HIS A 394 3.85 34.13 10.90
N ASN A 395 3.39 33.25 11.80
CA ASN A 395 2.28 33.52 12.73
C ASN A 395 2.60 33.21 14.20
N GLY A 396 3.87 33.21 14.60
CA GLY A 396 4.25 32.83 15.96
C GLY A 396 5.75 32.87 16.24
N LEU A 397 6.15 32.13 17.27
CA LEU A 397 7.54 31.97 17.74
C LEU A 397 7.87 30.49 17.97
N LEU A 398 9.15 30.15 17.84
CA LEU A 398 9.70 28.88 18.29
C LEU A 398 10.48 29.09 19.59
N ALA A 399 10.45 28.09 20.47
CA ALA A 399 11.16 28.11 21.74
C ALA A 399 11.81 26.75 22.02
N ASN A 400 12.88 26.75 22.82
CA ASN A 400 13.40 25.52 23.41
C ASN A 400 12.44 25.06 24.52
N THR A 401 11.53 24.13 24.18
CA THR A 401 10.52 23.65 25.12
C THR A 401 11.04 22.70 26.19
N LEU A 402 12.35 22.37 26.17
CA LEU A 402 12.99 21.64 27.26
C LEU A 402 13.31 22.54 28.46
N GLU A 403 13.21 23.87 28.30
CA GLU A 403 13.50 24.86 29.33
C GLU A 403 12.25 25.72 29.62
N SER A 404 11.76 25.68 30.87
CA SER A 404 10.58 26.46 31.30
C SER A 404 10.77 27.97 31.10
N THR A 405 11.97 28.47 31.37
CA THR A 405 12.33 29.89 31.19
C THR A 405 12.24 30.35 29.74
N ALA A 406 12.63 29.50 28.78
CA ALA A 406 12.52 29.79 27.36
C ALA A 406 11.05 29.81 26.90
N ILE A 407 10.22 28.88 27.41
CA ILE A 407 8.77 28.89 27.17
C ILE A 407 8.15 30.19 27.70
N ALA A 408 8.49 30.59 28.94
CA ALA A 408 8.01 31.82 29.56
C ALA A 408 8.39 33.06 28.76
N ALA A 409 9.66 33.17 28.36
CA ALA A 409 10.16 34.28 27.55
C ALA A 409 9.42 34.41 26.22
N ALA A 410 9.17 33.31 25.52
CA ALA A 410 8.43 33.32 24.26
C ALA A 410 6.95 33.70 24.44
N MET A 411 6.28 33.23 25.50
CA MET A 411 4.91 33.64 25.84
C MET A 411 4.83 35.14 26.16
N SER A 412 5.74 35.63 27.00
CA SER A 412 5.86 37.06 27.35
C SER A 412 6.13 37.93 26.12
N GLN A 413 7.02 37.49 25.23
CA GLN A 413 7.30 38.19 23.97
C GLN A 413 6.04 38.25 23.09
N GLY A 414 5.36 37.11 22.89
CA GLY A 414 4.21 37.03 22.01
C GLY A 414 2.99 37.84 22.47
N LEU A 415 2.89 38.13 23.77
CA LEU A 415 1.84 38.96 24.36
C LEU A 415 2.22 40.45 24.46
N SER A 416 3.49 40.82 24.25
CA SER A 416 3.97 42.18 24.50
C SER A 416 3.65 43.20 23.41
N ASP A 417 3.64 42.79 22.13
CA ASP A 417 3.38 43.67 20.99
C ASP A 417 2.05 43.34 20.29
N ARG A 418 1.03 44.17 20.53
CA ARG A 418 -0.30 44.05 19.90
C ARG A 418 -0.28 44.23 18.38
N LYS A 419 0.64 45.04 17.84
CA LYS A 419 0.74 45.24 16.38
C LYS A 419 1.32 43.99 15.74
N GLN A 420 2.38 43.43 16.31
CA GLN A 420 2.95 42.17 15.85
C GLN A 420 1.94 41.02 15.97
N TRP A 421 1.20 40.94 17.08
CA TRP A 421 0.15 39.94 17.28
C TRP A 421 -0.90 39.97 16.16
N ARG A 422 -1.38 41.16 15.78
CA ARG A 422 -2.35 41.33 14.67
C ARG A 422 -1.77 40.89 13.33
N THR A 423 -0.50 41.17 13.08
CA THR A 423 0.21 40.68 11.89
C THR A 423 0.27 39.16 11.86
N TRP A 424 0.65 38.53 12.97
CA TRP A 424 0.67 37.07 13.09
C TRP A 424 -0.71 36.44 12.91
N ALA A 425 -1.75 36.99 13.54
CA ALA A 425 -3.12 36.51 13.39
C ALA A 425 -3.57 36.56 11.93
N LYS A 426 -3.33 37.67 11.23
CA LYS A 426 -3.65 37.83 9.81
C LYS A 426 -2.86 36.85 8.94
N ASN A 427 -1.57 36.71 9.18
CA ASN A 427 -0.70 35.81 8.42
C ASN A 427 -1.13 34.35 8.60
N GLY A 428 -1.46 33.93 9.82
CA GLY A 428 -1.95 32.58 10.11
C GLY A 428 -3.18 32.22 9.28
N ILE A 429 -4.18 33.11 9.24
CA ILE A 429 -5.42 32.90 8.48
C ILE A 429 -5.15 32.74 6.98
N ILE A 430 -4.34 33.65 6.41
CA ILE A 430 -4.04 33.68 4.98
C ILE A 430 -3.18 32.47 4.59
N ASN A 431 -2.08 32.26 5.29
CA ASN A 431 -1.06 31.30 4.90
C ASN A 431 -1.46 29.85 5.21
N VAL A 432 -2.27 29.59 6.26
CA VAL A 432 -2.85 28.26 6.46
C VAL A 432 -3.76 27.90 5.29
N LYS A 433 -4.59 28.83 4.81
CA LYS A 433 -5.42 28.58 3.63
C LYS A 433 -4.58 28.25 2.40
N HIS A 434 -3.44 28.91 2.22
CA HIS A 434 -2.54 28.71 1.07
C HIS A 434 -1.66 27.45 1.14
N HIS A 435 -1.28 27.00 2.34
CA HIS A 435 -0.27 25.94 2.50
C HIS A 435 -0.77 24.69 3.22
N TYR A 436 -1.77 24.82 4.09
CA TYR A 436 -2.23 23.79 5.02
C TYR A 436 -3.76 23.64 5.00
N SER A 437 -4.39 23.88 3.85
CA SER A 437 -5.76 23.48 3.57
C SER A 437 -5.77 22.21 2.73
N TRP A 438 -6.85 21.44 2.77
CA TRP A 438 -6.98 20.25 1.90
C TRP A 438 -7.00 20.62 0.42
N ASP A 439 -7.53 21.79 0.05
CA ASP A 439 -7.46 22.31 -1.31
C ASP A 439 -6.00 22.57 -1.73
N ALA A 440 -5.22 23.25 -0.88
CA ALA A 440 -3.80 23.49 -1.13
C ALA A 440 -2.98 22.19 -1.20
N HIS A 441 -3.30 21.23 -0.33
CA HIS A 441 -2.71 19.89 -0.36
C HIS A 441 -2.96 19.22 -1.73
N VAL A 442 -4.22 19.17 -2.16
CA VAL A 442 -4.62 18.51 -3.41
C VAL A 442 -4.03 19.22 -4.62
N GLU A 443 -4.02 20.55 -4.67
CA GLU A 443 -3.38 21.30 -5.78
C GLU A 443 -1.89 20.94 -5.92
N LYS A 444 -1.16 20.91 -4.80
CA LYS A 444 0.25 20.51 -4.81
C LYS A 444 0.40 19.03 -5.18
N TYR A 445 -0.43 18.15 -4.62
CA TYR A 445 -0.45 16.73 -4.94
C TYR A 445 -0.66 16.49 -6.43
N MET A 446 -1.69 17.09 -7.02
CA MET A 446 -2.03 16.93 -8.44
C MET A 446 -0.94 17.48 -9.36
N LYS A 447 -0.26 18.57 -8.96
CA LYS A 447 0.93 19.07 -9.67
C LYS A 447 2.05 18.03 -9.70
N GLU A 448 2.36 17.39 -8.58
CA GLU A 448 3.40 16.35 -8.52
C GLU A 448 2.99 15.08 -9.26
N VAL A 449 1.73 14.64 -9.12
CA VAL A 449 1.16 13.52 -9.89
C VAL A 449 1.24 13.78 -11.40
N GLY A 450 0.89 14.99 -11.84
CA GLY A 450 0.98 15.37 -13.25
C GLY A 450 2.41 15.27 -13.80
N GLN A 451 3.42 15.63 -13.00
CA GLN A 451 4.82 15.46 -13.36
C GLN A 451 5.23 13.98 -13.40
N LEU A 452 4.82 13.22 -12.39
CA LEU A 452 5.08 11.79 -12.27
C LEU A 452 4.53 11.02 -13.46
N LEU A 453 3.24 11.18 -13.78
CA LEU A 453 2.59 10.50 -14.89
C LEU A 453 3.19 10.90 -16.25
N ARG A 454 3.64 12.15 -16.41
CA ARG A 454 4.37 12.59 -17.61
C ARG A 454 5.74 11.92 -17.75
N ARG A 455 6.50 11.79 -16.65
CA ARG A 455 7.80 11.11 -16.64
C ARG A 455 7.63 9.64 -16.97
N ASP A 456 6.63 9.00 -16.37
CA ASP A 456 6.38 7.58 -16.59
C ASP A 456 5.91 7.28 -18.01
N ARG A 457 5.00 8.08 -18.58
CA ARG A 457 4.65 8.00 -20.01
C ARG A 457 5.85 8.20 -20.93
N LYS A 458 6.77 9.13 -20.61
CA LYS A 458 8.00 9.35 -21.40
C LYS A 458 8.96 8.17 -21.29
N ARG A 459 9.10 7.57 -20.10
CA ARG A 459 9.90 6.37 -19.85
C ARG A 459 9.33 5.19 -20.65
N MET A 460 8.03 4.94 -20.56
CA MET A 460 7.36 3.89 -21.33
C MET A 460 7.48 4.13 -22.84
N ARG A 461 7.28 5.36 -23.32
CA ARG A 461 7.48 5.70 -24.75
C ARG A 461 8.93 5.55 -25.19
N ARG A 462 9.91 5.87 -24.35
CA ARG A 462 11.35 5.65 -24.66
C ARG A 462 11.69 4.18 -24.66
N GLN A 463 11.17 3.39 -23.71
CA GLN A 463 11.32 1.95 -23.70
C GLN A 463 10.66 1.32 -24.94
N HIS A 464 9.47 1.77 -25.33
CA HIS A 464 8.82 1.38 -26.60
C HIS A 464 9.60 1.84 -27.83
N ALA A 465 10.08 3.08 -27.90
CA ALA A 465 10.85 3.58 -29.04
C ALA A 465 12.23 2.91 -29.17
N MET A 466 12.87 2.57 -28.04
CA MET A 466 14.10 1.79 -28.01
C MET A 466 13.86 0.31 -28.36
N ALA A 467 12.70 -0.25 -27.99
CA ALA A 467 12.30 -1.59 -28.43
C ALA A 467 12.02 -1.63 -29.95
N LEU A 468 11.35 -0.61 -30.49
CA LEU A 468 11.00 -0.51 -31.91
C LEU A 468 12.22 -0.24 -32.82
N ASN A 469 13.22 0.50 -32.36
CA ASN A 469 14.41 0.84 -33.16
C ASN A 469 15.56 -0.19 -33.09
N ALA A 470 15.45 -1.23 -32.26
CA ALA A 470 16.53 -2.19 -32.01
C ALA A 470 16.31 -3.59 -32.60
N GLY A 471 15.30 -3.78 -33.46
CA GLY A 471 14.94 -5.12 -33.95
C GLY A 471 14.47 -6.07 -32.83
N LYS A 472 13.91 -5.51 -31.74
CA LYS A 472 13.55 -6.23 -30.52
C LYS A 472 12.08 -6.64 -30.48
N SER A 473 11.84 -7.71 -29.71
CA SER A 473 10.61 -8.49 -29.53
C SER A 473 9.28 -7.70 -29.62
N PRO A 474 8.27 -8.22 -30.34
CA PRO A 474 6.94 -7.61 -30.47
C PRO A 474 6.09 -7.68 -29.19
N MET A 475 6.58 -8.35 -28.13
CA MET A 475 5.88 -8.63 -26.89
C MET A 475 5.13 -7.45 -26.24
N PRO A 476 5.61 -6.19 -26.28
CA PRO A 476 4.85 -5.06 -25.73
C PRO A 476 3.55 -4.70 -26.48
N LEU A 477 3.36 -5.22 -27.70
CA LEU A 477 2.18 -4.95 -28.55
C LEU A 477 1.19 -6.11 -28.57
N VAL A 478 1.57 -7.25 -27.98
CA VAL A 478 0.77 -8.46 -27.95
C VAL A 478 -0.49 -8.25 -27.11
N LYS A 479 -1.64 -8.69 -27.63
CA LYS A 479 -2.94 -8.63 -26.96
C LYS A 479 -3.45 -10.01 -26.52
N MET A 480 -2.89 -11.06 -27.12
CA MET A 480 -3.29 -12.45 -26.96
C MET A 480 -2.06 -13.35 -27.05
N MET A 481 -2.03 -14.44 -26.29
CA MET A 481 -0.90 -15.36 -26.21
C MET A 481 -1.35 -16.77 -26.57
N LEU A 482 -0.66 -17.40 -27.52
CA LEU A 482 -0.73 -18.86 -27.69
C LEU A 482 0.46 -19.48 -26.97
N ILE A 483 0.22 -20.37 -26.01
CA ILE A 483 1.27 -21.13 -25.34
C ILE A 483 0.98 -22.62 -25.51
N SER A 484 1.94 -23.38 -26.04
CA SER A 484 1.75 -24.82 -26.28
C SER A 484 2.84 -25.63 -25.59
N ASP A 485 2.51 -26.80 -25.05
CA ASP A 485 3.52 -27.84 -24.87
C ASP A 485 4.07 -28.28 -26.24
N ILE A 486 5.27 -28.84 -26.25
CA ILE A 486 5.97 -29.25 -27.47
C ILE A 486 5.64 -30.70 -27.80
N ASP A 487 5.89 -31.60 -26.86
CA ASP A 487 5.86 -33.04 -27.08
C ASP A 487 4.41 -33.50 -27.05
N ASN A 488 3.99 -34.30 -28.02
CA ASN A 488 2.61 -34.77 -28.12
C ASN A 488 1.51 -33.69 -28.19
N THR A 489 1.86 -32.40 -28.14
CA THR A 489 0.94 -31.27 -28.27
C THR A 489 1.22 -30.46 -29.53
N LEU A 490 2.35 -29.75 -29.64
CA LEU A 490 2.66 -28.98 -30.84
C LEU A 490 3.17 -29.86 -31.99
N ILE A 491 3.93 -30.90 -31.66
CA ILE A 491 4.67 -31.72 -32.62
C ILE A 491 4.13 -33.16 -32.62
N GLY A 492 3.86 -33.69 -33.82
CA GLY A 492 3.45 -35.08 -34.05
C GLY A 492 2.71 -35.26 -35.35
N ASP A 493 1.93 -34.23 -35.75
CA ASP A 493 1.28 -34.16 -37.06
C ASP A 493 1.92 -33.08 -37.95
N LYS A 494 2.44 -33.50 -39.12
CA LYS A 494 3.04 -32.58 -40.10
C LYS A 494 2.01 -31.71 -40.80
N LYS A 495 0.77 -32.19 -40.98
CA LYS A 495 -0.27 -31.44 -41.70
C LYS A 495 -0.79 -30.28 -40.86
N GLY A 496 -1.22 -30.53 -39.63
CA GLY A 496 -1.66 -29.49 -38.70
C GLY A 496 -0.56 -28.47 -38.40
N LEU A 497 0.69 -28.91 -38.25
CA LEU A 497 1.81 -27.98 -38.05
C LEU A 497 2.07 -27.09 -39.28
N ALA A 498 1.88 -27.61 -40.50
CA ALA A 498 2.03 -26.83 -41.73
C ALA A 498 0.93 -25.76 -41.91
N GLU A 499 -0.22 -25.91 -41.24
CA GLU A 499 -1.31 -24.93 -41.21
C GLU A 499 -1.15 -23.91 -40.06
N LEU A 500 -0.73 -24.38 -38.88
CA LEU A 500 -0.50 -23.53 -37.71
C LEU A 500 0.64 -22.52 -37.91
N ILE A 501 1.74 -22.92 -38.56
CA ILE A 501 2.91 -22.05 -38.75
C ILE A 501 2.59 -20.77 -39.57
N PRO A 502 1.93 -20.85 -40.74
CA PRO A 502 1.46 -19.68 -41.47
C PRO A 502 0.56 -18.77 -40.62
N TRP A 503 -0.36 -19.34 -39.85
CA TRP A 503 -1.24 -18.56 -38.96
C TRP A 503 -0.44 -17.79 -37.90
N LEU A 504 0.53 -18.43 -37.26
CA LEU A 504 1.41 -17.77 -36.28
C LEU A 504 2.19 -16.61 -36.91
N ARG A 505 2.71 -16.79 -38.12
CA ARG A 505 3.45 -15.75 -38.83
C ARG A 505 2.56 -14.57 -39.23
N ASN A 506 1.35 -14.85 -39.72
CA ASN A 506 0.42 -13.81 -40.16
C ASN A 506 -0.15 -12.98 -39.00
N ASN A 507 -0.16 -13.54 -37.79
CA ASN A 507 -0.66 -12.87 -36.58
C ASN A 507 0.45 -12.36 -35.65
N ALA A 508 1.72 -12.52 -36.05
CA ALA A 508 2.87 -12.04 -35.29
C ALA A 508 2.75 -10.52 -35.03
N GLY A 509 3.01 -10.10 -33.79
CA GLY A 509 2.87 -8.70 -33.37
C GLY A 509 1.55 -8.38 -32.68
N MET A 510 0.46 -9.08 -33.00
CA MET A 510 -0.81 -9.01 -32.27
C MET A 510 -0.99 -10.19 -31.32
N ILE A 511 -0.56 -11.38 -31.77
CA ILE A 511 -0.55 -12.62 -31.01
C ILE A 511 0.91 -12.99 -30.74
N GLY A 512 1.24 -13.19 -29.47
CA GLY A 512 2.54 -13.70 -29.05
C GLY A 512 2.52 -15.22 -29.03
N PHE A 513 3.63 -15.85 -29.39
CA PHE A 513 3.77 -17.30 -29.38
C PHE A 513 4.76 -17.72 -28.30
N GLY A 514 4.33 -18.63 -27.42
CA GLY A 514 5.15 -19.22 -26.36
C GLY A 514 5.10 -20.74 -26.41
N VAL A 515 6.09 -21.37 -25.77
CA VAL A 515 6.06 -22.80 -25.46
C VAL A 515 6.23 -23.04 -23.96
N ALA A 516 5.55 -24.04 -23.43
CA ALA A 516 5.66 -24.47 -22.03
C ALA A 516 5.95 -25.96 -21.94
N THR A 517 7.19 -26.34 -21.63
CA THR A 517 7.68 -27.72 -21.78
C THR A 517 8.48 -28.24 -20.59
N GLY A 518 8.48 -29.56 -20.40
CA GLY A 518 9.36 -30.26 -19.45
C GLY A 518 10.84 -30.28 -19.87
N ARG A 519 11.13 -30.05 -21.16
CA ARG A 519 12.48 -30.02 -21.74
C ARG A 519 13.34 -28.87 -21.19
N SER A 520 14.66 -29.06 -21.21
CA SER A 520 15.62 -27.95 -21.06
C SER A 520 15.49 -26.96 -22.22
N LEU A 521 15.95 -25.72 -22.01
CA LEU A 521 15.93 -24.67 -23.03
C LEU A 521 16.63 -25.10 -24.32
N GLU A 522 17.80 -25.71 -24.19
CA GLU A 522 18.62 -26.15 -25.31
C GLU A 522 17.92 -27.26 -26.12
N SER A 523 17.28 -28.20 -25.41
CA SER A 523 16.49 -29.29 -25.99
C SER A 523 15.24 -28.76 -26.70
N ALA A 524 14.51 -27.82 -26.08
CA ALA A 524 13.33 -27.18 -26.66
C ALA A 524 13.66 -26.44 -27.96
N VAL A 525 14.73 -25.63 -27.96
CA VAL A 525 15.19 -24.89 -29.15
C VAL A 525 15.59 -25.85 -30.27
N SER A 526 16.32 -26.93 -29.95
CA SER A 526 16.70 -27.95 -30.93
C SER A 526 15.47 -28.63 -31.55
N MET A 527 14.47 -28.95 -30.71
CA MET A 527 13.25 -29.63 -31.14
C MET A 527 12.44 -28.77 -32.12
N LEU A 528 12.22 -27.50 -31.79
CA LEU A 528 11.50 -26.56 -32.66
C LEU A 528 12.22 -26.34 -33.99
N LYS A 529 13.55 -26.19 -33.97
CA LYS A 529 14.37 -26.06 -35.19
C LYS A 529 14.25 -27.28 -36.10
N LYS A 530 14.31 -28.50 -35.54
CA LYS A 530 14.19 -29.76 -36.29
C LYS A 530 12.85 -29.84 -37.05
N HIS A 531 11.77 -29.32 -36.45
CA HIS A 531 10.43 -29.32 -37.05
C HIS A 531 10.09 -28.02 -37.80
N ARG A 532 11.07 -27.11 -37.97
CA ARG A 532 10.92 -25.82 -38.67
C ARG A 532 9.84 -24.91 -38.08
N VAL A 533 9.55 -25.07 -36.79
CA VAL A 533 8.67 -24.16 -36.05
C VAL A 533 9.40 -22.83 -35.85
N PRO A 534 8.77 -21.67 -36.09
CA PRO A 534 9.33 -20.39 -35.71
C PRO A 534 9.74 -20.38 -34.24
N LEU A 535 10.86 -19.73 -33.91
CA LEU A 535 11.25 -19.59 -32.51
C LEU A 535 10.18 -18.77 -31.77
N PRO A 536 9.65 -19.27 -30.65
CA PRO A 536 8.73 -18.56 -29.78
C PRO A 536 9.30 -17.23 -29.28
N ASP A 537 8.39 -16.31 -28.97
CA ASP A 537 8.69 -15.11 -28.21
C ASP A 537 9.08 -15.45 -26.76
N ILE A 538 8.58 -16.58 -26.25
CA ILE A 538 8.77 -17.02 -24.86
C ILE A 538 9.00 -18.53 -24.79
N PHE A 539 9.97 -18.91 -23.98
CA PHE A 539 10.20 -20.27 -23.56
C PHE A 539 9.92 -20.37 -22.07
N ILE A 540 8.96 -21.23 -21.69
CA ILE A 540 8.75 -21.71 -20.33
C ILE A 540 9.30 -23.13 -20.31
N THR A 541 10.49 -23.32 -19.76
CA THR A 541 11.23 -24.59 -19.85
C THR A 541 11.42 -25.22 -18.49
N SER A 542 11.88 -26.47 -18.47
CA SER A 542 12.14 -27.21 -17.24
C SER A 542 10.92 -27.23 -16.31
N VAL A 543 9.75 -27.52 -16.90
CA VAL A 543 8.45 -27.62 -16.22
C VAL A 543 8.00 -26.29 -15.59
N GLY A 544 8.46 -25.17 -16.16
CA GLY A 544 8.14 -23.82 -15.71
C GLY A 544 9.07 -23.25 -14.65
N SER A 545 10.18 -23.91 -14.35
CA SER A 545 11.22 -23.35 -13.48
C SER A 545 12.12 -22.33 -14.19
N GLU A 546 12.04 -22.21 -15.52
CA GLU A 546 12.82 -21.26 -16.32
C GLU A 546 11.92 -20.50 -17.30
N ILE A 547 12.17 -19.20 -17.47
CA ILE A 547 11.53 -18.35 -18.48
C ILE A 547 12.61 -17.63 -19.28
N ASN A 548 12.55 -17.71 -20.60
CA ASN A 548 13.48 -17.04 -21.52
C ASN A 548 12.73 -16.32 -22.65
N TYR A 549 13.28 -15.20 -23.11
CA TYR A 549 12.63 -14.31 -24.09
C TYR A 549 13.38 -14.20 -25.41
N GLY A 550 12.59 -14.20 -26.49
CA GLY A 550 12.99 -13.84 -27.84
C GLY A 550 14.08 -14.72 -28.44
N LEU A 551 14.60 -14.27 -29.58
CA LEU A 551 15.62 -14.99 -30.35
C LEU A 551 16.97 -15.09 -29.63
N GLU A 552 17.26 -14.14 -28.73
CA GLU A 552 18.49 -14.10 -27.92
C GLU A 552 18.39 -14.99 -26.67
N LEU A 553 17.23 -15.64 -26.43
CA LEU A 553 16.98 -16.55 -25.31
C LEU A 553 17.31 -15.93 -23.94
N THR A 554 17.00 -14.64 -23.76
CA THR A 554 17.37 -13.89 -22.56
C THR A 554 16.60 -14.40 -21.34
N PRO A 555 17.26 -14.81 -20.24
CA PRO A 555 16.57 -15.34 -19.06
C PRO A 555 15.81 -14.26 -18.29
N ASP A 556 14.68 -14.65 -17.69
CA ASP A 556 13.90 -13.79 -16.79
C ASP A 556 14.43 -13.87 -15.35
N LEU A 557 15.32 -12.96 -15.00
CA LEU A 557 15.87 -12.86 -13.65
C LEU A 557 14.80 -12.57 -12.58
N GLY A 558 13.69 -11.92 -12.97
CA GLY A 558 12.58 -11.65 -12.06
C GLY A 558 11.85 -12.93 -11.67
N TRP A 559 11.62 -13.82 -12.64
CA TRP A 559 11.06 -15.15 -12.40
C TRP A 559 11.98 -16.01 -11.54
N SER A 560 13.28 -16.08 -11.87
CA SER A 560 14.26 -16.83 -11.09
C SER A 560 14.33 -16.36 -9.63
N ASN A 561 14.28 -15.05 -9.38
CA ASN A 561 14.24 -14.51 -8.02
C ASN A 561 12.92 -14.81 -7.31
N HIS A 562 11.80 -14.81 -8.03
CA HIS A 562 10.48 -15.11 -7.48
C HIS A 562 10.39 -16.55 -6.97
N ILE A 563 10.88 -17.52 -7.76
CA ILE A 563 10.79 -18.95 -7.44
C ILE A 563 11.88 -19.42 -6.47
N ARG A 564 12.99 -18.70 -6.31
CA ARG A 564 14.08 -19.05 -5.38
C ARG A 564 13.65 -19.11 -3.90
N HIS A 565 12.49 -18.54 -3.56
CA HIS A 565 11.98 -18.52 -2.20
C HIS A 565 11.92 -19.92 -1.56
N LEU A 566 12.60 -20.09 -0.43
CA LEU A 566 12.70 -21.34 0.35
C LEU A 566 13.30 -22.55 -0.42
N TRP A 567 13.82 -22.33 -1.62
CA TRP A 567 14.40 -23.39 -2.43
C TRP A 567 15.76 -23.82 -1.89
N ARG A 568 15.87 -25.08 -1.45
CA ARG A 568 17.09 -25.69 -0.91
C ARG A 568 17.46 -26.94 -1.69
N ARG A 569 17.87 -26.73 -2.95
CA ARG A 569 18.13 -27.79 -3.94
C ARG A 569 18.98 -28.95 -3.40
N ASP A 570 20.13 -28.66 -2.80
CA ASP A 570 21.07 -29.72 -2.41
C ASP A 570 20.57 -30.53 -1.21
N ASP A 571 19.76 -29.91 -0.33
CA ASP A 571 19.15 -30.61 0.79
C ASP A 571 17.97 -31.47 0.32
N LEU A 572 17.20 -30.99 -0.67
CA LEU A 572 16.19 -31.80 -1.37
C LEU A 572 16.83 -33.00 -2.05
N ALA A 573 17.92 -32.81 -2.80
CA ALA A 573 18.61 -33.91 -3.47
C ALA A 573 19.07 -34.98 -2.48
N LYS A 574 19.61 -34.58 -1.31
CA LYS A 574 19.99 -35.51 -0.23
C LYS A 574 18.80 -36.27 0.35
N ALA A 575 17.67 -35.59 0.56
CA ALA A 575 16.46 -36.19 1.11
C ALA A 575 15.87 -37.28 0.20
N MET A 576 16.11 -37.19 -1.11
CA MET A 576 15.56 -38.11 -2.12
C MET A 576 16.42 -39.36 -2.37
N ILE A 577 17.66 -39.43 -1.87
CA ILE A 577 18.62 -40.53 -2.19
C ILE A 577 18.06 -41.92 -1.84
N ASN A 578 17.31 -42.03 -0.74
CA ASN A 578 16.87 -43.32 -0.19
C ASN A 578 15.41 -43.66 -0.52
N ILE A 579 14.78 -42.92 -1.44
CA ILE A 579 13.39 -43.20 -1.83
C ILE A 579 13.40 -44.34 -2.87
N PRO A 580 12.71 -45.47 -2.61
CA PRO A 580 12.72 -46.61 -3.51
C PRO A 580 12.05 -46.26 -4.85
N GLY A 581 12.49 -46.92 -5.92
CA GLY A 581 11.92 -46.74 -7.25
C GLY A 581 12.28 -45.43 -7.96
N LEU A 582 13.12 -44.57 -7.39
CA LEU A 582 13.57 -43.32 -8.02
C LEU A 582 15.03 -43.36 -8.42
N VAL A 583 15.32 -43.02 -9.68
CA VAL A 583 16.66 -42.90 -10.24
C VAL A 583 16.86 -41.48 -10.76
N LEU A 584 17.93 -40.80 -10.31
CA LEU A 584 18.21 -39.44 -10.78
C LEU A 584 18.48 -39.44 -12.29
N GLN A 585 17.82 -38.53 -13.02
CA GLN A 585 18.05 -38.37 -14.46
C GLN A 585 19.45 -37.82 -14.76
N ALA A 586 19.88 -37.98 -16.02
CA ALA A 586 21.14 -37.45 -16.53
C ALA A 586 21.32 -35.96 -16.24
N GLN A 587 22.57 -35.52 -16.12
CA GLN A 587 22.96 -34.16 -15.71
C GLN A 587 22.30 -33.06 -16.56
N GLU A 588 22.03 -33.33 -17.84
CA GLU A 588 21.36 -32.42 -18.77
C GLU A 588 19.91 -32.07 -18.39
N ASN A 589 19.24 -32.94 -17.60
CA ASN A 589 17.88 -32.71 -17.11
C ASN A 589 17.85 -32.11 -15.69
N GLN A 590 19.01 -31.89 -15.07
CA GLN A 590 19.15 -31.25 -13.77
C GLN A 590 19.42 -29.75 -13.96
N ARG A 591 18.67 -28.90 -13.26
CA ARG A 591 18.82 -27.43 -13.34
C ARG A 591 18.90 -26.80 -11.96
N GLU A 592 19.16 -25.49 -11.91
CA GLU A 592 19.22 -24.75 -10.64
C GLU A 592 17.90 -24.85 -9.86
N PHE A 593 16.77 -24.83 -10.56
CA PHE A 593 15.42 -24.86 -9.99
C PHE A 593 14.65 -26.15 -10.35
N LYS A 594 15.36 -27.23 -10.68
CA LYS A 594 14.76 -28.52 -11.02
C LYS A 594 15.65 -29.69 -10.59
N LEU A 595 15.08 -30.64 -9.85
CA LEU A 595 15.60 -32.01 -9.75
C LEU A 595 14.66 -32.95 -10.48
N SER A 596 15.20 -33.86 -11.27
CA SER A 596 14.41 -34.75 -12.13
C SER A 596 14.80 -36.20 -11.93
N TYR A 597 13.81 -37.07 -11.73
CA TYR A 597 13.98 -38.50 -11.49
C TYR A 597 13.17 -39.32 -12.49
N ILE A 598 13.67 -40.52 -12.82
CA ILE A 598 12.92 -41.59 -13.46
C ILE A 598 12.33 -42.44 -12.34
N ALA A 599 11.03 -42.65 -12.39
CA ALA A 599 10.27 -43.44 -11.46
C ALA A 599 9.94 -44.81 -12.05
N THR A 600 10.05 -45.84 -11.23
CA THR A 600 9.50 -47.17 -11.51
C THR A 600 8.13 -47.25 -10.79
N PRO A 601 6.99 -47.21 -11.51
CA PRO A 601 5.66 -47.06 -10.91
C PRO A 601 5.35 -48.09 -9.81
N ASP A 602 5.78 -49.34 -10.00
CA ASP A 602 5.52 -50.43 -9.06
C ASP A 602 6.38 -50.38 -7.78
N GLN A 603 7.40 -49.51 -7.73
CA GLN A 603 8.36 -49.41 -6.63
C GLN A 603 8.38 -48.04 -5.95
N MET A 604 7.93 -47.00 -6.64
CA MET A 604 7.88 -45.63 -6.11
C MET A 604 6.75 -45.51 -5.08
N PRO A 605 7.01 -44.94 -3.88
CA PRO A 605 5.94 -44.58 -2.97
C PRO A 605 4.94 -43.60 -3.60
N PRO A 606 3.69 -43.54 -3.14
CA PRO A 606 2.77 -42.47 -3.51
C PRO A 606 3.40 -41.09 -3.37
N VAL A 607 3.08 -40.17 -4.29
CA VAL A 607 3.66 -38.82 -4.31
C VAL A 607 3.36 -38.07 -3.01
N GLU A 608 2.20 -38.33 -2.40
CA GLU A 608 1.80 -37.81 -1.09
C GLU A 608 2.76 -38.22 0.02
N ASP A 609 3.25 -39.45 0.03
CA ASP A 609 4.20 -39.94 1.05
C ASP A 609 5.57 -39.27 0.88
N ILE A 610 6.01 -39.08 -0.37
CA ILE A 610 7.24 -38.33 -0.68
C ILE A 610 7.10 -36.87 -0.24
N TYR A 611 5.93 -36.27 -0.45
CA TYR A 611 5.64 -34.91 0.02
C TYR A 611 5.70 -34.82 1.55
N HIS A 612 5.10 -35.78 2.27
CA HIS A 612 5.15 -35.85 3.73
C HIS A 612 6.58 -35.98 4.25
N HIS A 613 7.39 -36.85 3.65
CA HIS A 613 8.81 -37.00 3.99
C HIS A 613 9.61 -35.69 3.86
N LEU A 614 9.43 -34.97 2.75
CA LEU A 614 10.09 -33.66 2.56
C LEU A 614 9.60 -32.62 3.58
N HIS A 615 8.31 -32.64 3.90
CA HIS A 615 7.70 -31.73 4.87
C HIS A 615 8.23 -31.96 6.30
N GLU A 616 8.41 -33.22 6.73
CA GLU A 616 9.02 -33.55 8.03
C GLU A 616 10.45 -33.01 8.16
N LEU A 617 11.18 -32.99 7.05
CA LEU A 617 12.53 -32.41 6.96
C LEU A 617 12.55 -30.88 6.82
N LYS A 618 11.38 -30.23 6.83
CA LYS A 618 11.19 -28.78 6.60
C LYS A 618 11.78 -28.32 5.25
N LEU A 619 11.67 -29.17 4.24
CA LEU A 619 12.05 -28.87 2.87
C LEU A 619 10.80 -28.58 2.06
N HIS A 620 10.75 -27.40 1.45
CA HIS A 620 9.59 -26.94 0.71
C HIS A 620 9.85 -27.10 -0.78
N ALA A 621 9.05 -27.96 -1.43
CA ALA A 621 9.12 -28.19 -2.86
C ALA A 621 7.75 -28.59 -3.40
N GLN A 622 7.57 -28.36 -4.69
CA GLN A 622 6.46 -28.90 -5.48
C GLN A 622 6.93 -30.18 -6.17
N LEU A 623 6.09 -31.21 -6.15
CA LEU A 623 6.33 -32.49 -6.81
C LEU A 623 5.41 -32.61 -8.03
N ILE A 624 5.97 -32.86 -9.21
CA ILE A 624 5.24 -33.05 -10.46
C ILE A 624 5.56 -34.42 -10.99
N TYR A 625 4.58 -35.32 -10.94
CA TYR A 625 4.66 -36.65 -11.55
C TYR A 625 3.96 -36.64 -12.91
N SER A 626 4.60 -37.15 -13.96
CA SER A 626 4.05 -37.12 -15.32
C SER A 626 4.42 -38.33 -16.15
N HIS A 627 3.55 -38.68 -17.10
CA HIS A 627 3.69 -39.83 -18.03
C HIS A 627 3.87 -41.18 -17.34
N ASN A 628 3.51 -41.30 -16.06
CA ASN A 628 3.82 -42.45 -15.22
C ASN A 628 5.31 -42.85 -15.23
N GLU A 629 6.22 -41.89 -15.42
CA GLU A 629 7.66 -42.18 -15.57
C GLU A 629 8.54 -41.11 -14.92
N PHE A 630 8.14 -39.84 -14.93
CA PHE A 630 9.02 -38.75 -14.49
C PHE A 630 8.50 -38.08 -13.23
N LEU A 631 9.37 -37.99 -12.21
CA LEU A 631 9.11 -37.20 -11.01
C LEU A 631 10.05 -35.98 -10.97
N ASP A 632 9.47 -34.80 -11.10
CA ASP A 632 10.16 -33.53 -11.06
C ASP A 632 9.91 -32.80 -9.73
N ILE A 633 10.99 -32.31 -9.12
CA ILE A 633 10.96 -31.52 -7.88
C ILE A 633 11.35 -30.09 -8.22
N LEU A 634 10.44 -29.17 -7.94
CA LEU A 634 10.55 -27.75 -8.26
C LEU A 634 10.39 -26.88 -7.00
N PRO A 635 10.80 -25.61 -7.05
CA PRO A 635 10.39 -24.66 -6.03
C PRO A 635 8.87 -24.59 -5.89
N ILE A 636 8.37 -24.32 -4.69
CA ILE A 636 6.93 -24.31 -4.38
C ILE A 636 6.12 -23.27 -5.17
N ARG A 637 6.80 -22.32 -5.83
CA ARG A 637 6.19 -21.26 -6.67
C ARG A 637 6.41 -21.51 -8.17
N ALA A 638 6.96 -22.65 -8.56
CA ALA A 638 7.36 -22.94 -9.92
C ALA A 638 6.53 -24.08 -10.52
N SER A 639 5.81 -23.75 -11.59
CA SER A 639 5.16 -24.72 -12.49
C SER A 639 4.90 -24.03 -13.83
N LYS A 640 4.49 -24.79 -14.86
CA LYS A 640 4.03 -24.20 -16.14
C LYS A 640 2.88 -23.22 -15.91
N GLY A 641 1.92 -23.58 -15.04
CA GLY A 641 0.78 -22.74 -14.69
C GLY A 641 1.15 -21.47 -13.92
N HIS A 642 2.10 -21.55 -12.98
CA HIS A 642 2.59 -20.38 -12.25
C HIS A 642 3.40 -19.45 -13.16
N ALA A 643 4.20 -20.01 -14.07
CA ALA A 643 4.95 -19.24 -15.06
C ALA A 643 4.00 -18.44 -15.98
N ILE A 644 2.95 -19.07 -16.51
CA ILE A 644 1.95 -18.37 -17.34
C ILE A 644 1.23 -17.27 -16.56
N ARG A 645 0.88 -17.53 -15.30
CA ARG A 645 0.28 -16.50 -14.43
C ARG A 645 1.25 -15.35 -14.19
N TYR A 646 2.54 -15.62 -13.97
CA TYR A 646 3.59 -14.60 -13.85
C TYR A 646 3.79 -13.80 -15.13
N LEU A 647 3.61 -14.40 -16.30
CA LEU A 647 3.68 -13.71 -17.58
C LEU A 647 2.45 -12.84 -17.86
N ALA A 648 1.25 -13.40 -17.67
CA ALA A 648 -0.03 -12.69 -17.76
C ALA A 648 -0.01 -11.44 -16.88
N TYR A 649 0.49 -11.65 -15.67
CA TYR A 649 0.79 -10.64 -14.70
C TYR A 649 1.78 -9.56 -15.19
N LYS A 650 2.98 -9.97 -15.57
CA LYS A 650 4.08 -9.08 -15.99
C LYS A 650 3.72 -8.22 -17.19
N TRP A 651 2.81 -8.69 -18.04
CA TRP A 651 2.39 -7.99 -19.25
C TRP A 651 1.00 -7.36 -19.17
N GLY A 652 0.32 -7.48 -18.03
CA GLY A 652 -1.03 -6.92 -17.87
C GLY A 652 -2.07 -7.52 -18.82
N LEU A 653 -1.84 -8.76 -19.27
CA LEU A 653 -2.78 -9.51 -20.10
C LEU A 653 -3.68 -10.37 -19.21
N PRO A 654 -5.02 -10.32 -19.35
CA PRO A 654 -5.88 -11.20 -18.59
C PRO A 654 -5.68 -12.65 -19.02
N LEU A 655 -5.83 -13.61 -18.12
CA LEU A 655 -5.62 -15.04 -18.42
C LEU A 655 -6.49 -15.54 -19.58
N LYS A 656 -7.69 -14.97 -19.77
CA LYS A 656 -8.57 -15.27 -20.92
C LYS A 656 -8.01 -14.86 -22.28
N SER A 657 -6.95 -14.06 -22.30
CA SER A 657 -6.18 -13.75 -23.51
C SER A 657 -5.10 -14.80 -23.81
N PHE A 658 -4.92 -15.80 -22.94
CA PHE A 658 -3.99 -16.91 -23.14
C PHE A 658 -4.76 -18.14 -23.59
N LEU A 659 -4.49 -18.57 -24.82
CA LEU A 659 -4.83 -19.91 -25.26
C LEU A 659 -3.66 -20.83 -24.96
N VAL A 660 -3.93 -21.88 -24.20
CA VAL A 660 -2.91 -22.81 -23.69
C VAL A 660 -3.23 -24.22 -24.17
N ALA A 661 -2.24 -24.95 -24.66
CA ALA A 661 -2.43 -26.31 -25.16
C ALA A 661 -1.47 -27.30 -24.48
N GLY A 662 -1.98 -28.49 -24.11
CA GLY A 662 -1.20 -29.54 -23.45
C GLY A 662 -1.84 -30.93 -23.59
N ASP A 663 -1.10 -31.97 -23.18
CA ASP A 663 -1.48 -33.38 -23.35
C ASP A 663 -1.27 -34.24 -22.10
N SER A 664 -0.52 -33.77 -21.09
CA SER A 664 -0.09 -34.60 -19.95
C SER A 664 -0.34 -33.96 -18.58
N GLY A 665 -0.18 -34.72 -17.49
CA GLY A 665 -0.43 -34.22 -16.14
C GLY A 665 0.43 -33.03 -15.72
N ASN A 666 1.65 -32.88 -16.28
CA ASN A 666 2.49 -31.69 -16.00
C ASN A 666 1.96 -30.40 -16.66
N ASP A 667 0.98 -30.51 -17.56
CA ASP A 667 0.28 -29.39 -18.20
C ASP A 667 -0.96 -28.95 -17.41
N SER A 668 -1.45 -29.79 -16.50
CA SER A 668 -2.72 -29.58 -15.78
C SER A 668 -2.86 -28.18 -15.19
N GLU A 669 -1.83 -27.65 -14.52
CA GLU A 669 -1.87 -26.33 -13.89
C GLU A 669 -1.95 -25.15 -14.88
N MET A 670 -1.47 -25.32 -16.11
CA MET A 670 -1.66 -24.31 -17.14
C MET A 670 -3.03 -24.40 -17.82
N LEU A 671 -3.60 -25.61 -17.89
CA LEU A 671 -4.91 -25.88 -18.51
C LEU A 671 -6.10 -25.51 -17.62
N VAL A 672 -5.88 -25.12 -16.36
CA VAL A 672 -6.95 -24.74 -15.42
C VAL A 672 -6.97 -23.24 -15.09
N GLY A 673 -8.15 -22.75 -14.73
CA GLY A 673 -8.39 -21.38 -14.28
C GLY A 673 -9.10 -20.56 -15.35
N ASP A 674 -8.61 -19.34 -15.57
CA ASP A 674 -9.17 -18.38 -16.52
C ASP A 674 -8.51 -18.42 -17.91
N THR A 675 -7.67 -19.42 -18.20
CA THR A 675 -7.03 -19.62 -19.51
C THR A 675 -7.97 -20.33 -20.48
N LEU A 676 -7.88 -20.03 -21.77
CA LEU A 676 -8.59 -20.78 -22.81
C LEU A 676 -7.80 -22.06 -23.09
N ALA A 677 -8.19 -23.18 -22.48
CA ALA A 677 -7.39 -24.38 -22.48
C ALA A 677 -7.80 -25.36 -23.58
N VAL A 678 -6.83 -25.96 -24.25
CA VAL A 678 -7.01 -26.97 -25.28
C VAL A 678 -6.27 -28.24 -24.85
N VAL A 679 -7.04 -29.30 -24.60
CA VAL A 679 -6.51 -30.65 -24.40
C VAL A 679 -6.57 -31.35 -25.76
N VAL A 680 -5.41 -31.67 -26.33
CA VAL A 680 -5.34 -32.30 -27.67
C VAL A 680 -5.86 -33.74 -27.64
N GLY A 681 -6.37 -34.26 -28.75
CA GLY A 681 -7.06 -35.55 -28.78
C GLY A 681 -6.21 -36.77 -28.37
N ASN A 682 -4.88 -36.64 -28.44
CA ASN A 682 -3.92 -37.68 -28.03
C ASN A 682 -3.38 -37.49 -26.59
N HIS A 683 -4.13 -36.84 -25.71
CA HIS A 683 -3.77 -36.61 -24.30
C HIS A 683 -3.71 -37.90 -23.45
N SER A 684 -2.96 -37.83 -22.36
CA SER A 684 -2.88 -38.84 -21.30
C SER A 684 -4.17 -38.84 -20.45
N SER A 685 -4.52 -40.00 -19.90
CA SER A 685 -5.63 -40.14 -18.92
C SER A 685 -5.45 -39.28 -17.66
N GLU A 686 -4.23 -38.79 -17.40
CA GLU A 686 -3.91 -37.82 -16.35
C GLU A 686 -4.73 -36.53 -16.45
N LEU A 687 -5.21 -36.15 -17.64
CA LEU A 687 -6.00 -34.92 -17.86
C LEU A 687 -7.51 -35.14 -17.86
N GLU A 688 -7.99 -36.37 -17.74
CA GLU A 688 -9.42 -36.70 -17.90
C GLU A 688 -10.31 -35.99 -16.86
N PHE A 689 -9.77 -35.70 -15.68
CA PHE A 689 -10.46 -34.95 -14.62
C PHE A 689 -10.84 -33.52 -15.02
N LEU A 690 -10.22 -32.96 -16.07
CA LEU A 690 -10.53 -31.64 -16.60
C LEU A 690 -11.77 -31.61 -17.50
N ARG A 691 -12.31 -32.78 -17.87
CA ARG A 691 -13.46 -32.87 -18.77
C ARG A 691 -14.69 -32.22 -18.13
N GLY A 692 -15.33 -31.32 -18.87
CA GLY A 692 -16.53 -30.59 -18.41
C GLY A 692 -16.25 -29.26 -17.71
N HIS A 693 -14.99 -28.86 -17.54
CA HIS A 693 -14.64 -27.50 -17.13
C HIS A 693 -14.97 -26.49 -18.24
N GLU A 694 -15.61 -25.37 -17.88
CA GLU A 694 -16.17 -24.38 -18.84
C GLU A 694 -15.14 -23.83 -19.84
N GLN A 695 -13.90 -23.62 -19.41
CA GLN A 695 -12.84 -23.02 -20.23
C GLN A 695 -11.86 -24.06 -20.80
N VAL A 696 -12.19 -25.35 -20.73
CA VAL A 696 -11.35 -26.44 -21.23
C VAL A 696 -12.02 -27.12 -22.41
N TYR A 697 -11.40 -27.01 -23.57
CA TYR A 697 -11.82 -27.68 -24.79
C TYR A 697 -11.02 -28.96 -25.01
N PHE A 698 -11.72 -30.10 -25.11
CA PHE A 698 -11.12 -31.37 -25.50
C PHE A 698 -11.25 -31.53 -27.01
N ALA A 699 -10.14 -31.39 -27.72
CA ALA A 699 -10.11 -31.49 -29.17
C ALA A 699 -10.27 -32.94 -29.65
N GLN A 700 -10.92 -33.13 -30.79
CA GLN A 700 -10.96 -34.43 -31.46
C GLN A 700 -9.66 -34.71 -32.21
N HIS A 701 -9.02 -33.67 -32.74
CA HIS A 701 -7.77 -33.79 -33.47
C HIS A 701 -6.55 -33.85 -32.56
N HIS A 702 -5.52 -34.54 -33.04
CA HIS A 702 -4.28 -34.76 -32.32
C HIS A 702 -3.26 -33.65 -32.63
N TYR A 703 -2.32 -33.44 -31.72
CA TYR A 703 -1.19 -32.53 -31.88
C TYR A 703 -1.62 -31.11 -32.33
N ALA A 704 -0.85 -30.46 -33.22
CA ALA A 704 -1.13 -29.12 -33.74
C ALA A 704 -2.52 -28.97 -34.40
N ALA A 705 -3.10 -30.04 -34.94
CA ALA A 705 -4.46 -30.01 -35.48
C ALA A 705 -5.50 -29.82 -34.36
N GLY A 706 -5.27 -30.38 -33.17
CA GLY A 706 -6.09 -30.11 -31.99
C GLY A 706 -5.99 -28.66 -31.50
N ILE A 707 -4.80 -28.05 -31.63
CA ILE A 707 -4.60 -26.61 -31.33
C ILE A 707 -5.44 -25.76 -32.29
N LEU A 708 -5.43 -26.07 -33.59
CA LEU A 708 -6.23 -25.37 -34.61
C LEU A 708 -7.73 -25.48 -34.35
N GLU A 709 -8.20 -26.66 -33.93
CA GLU A 709 -9.59 -26.88 -33.50
C GLU A 709 -9.95 -25.99 -32.31
N GLY A 710 -9.06 -25.88 -31.32
CA GLY A 710 -9.24 -24.97 -30.19
C GLY A 710 -9.22 -23.49 -30.58
N LEU A 711 -8.35 -23.09 -31.52
CA LEU A 711 -8.33 -21.73 -32.07
C LEU A 711 -9.68 -21.36 -32.71
N ASP A 712 -10.29 -22.30 -33.46
CA ASP A 712 -11.59 -22.12 -34.08
C ASP A 712 -12.72 -22.09 -33.05
N HIS A 713 -12.73 -23.03 -32.10
CA HIS A 713 -13.71 -23.11 -31.02
C HIS A 713 -13.83 -21.79 -30.24
N TYR A 714 -12.69 -21.19 -29.88
CA TYR A 714 -12.65 -19.93 -29.14
C TYR A 714 -12.71 -18.67 -30.01
N GLY A 715 -12.73 -18.80 -31.35
CA GLY A 715 -12.59 -17.67 -32.28
C GLY A 715 -11.31 -16.85 -32.02
N PHE A 716 -10.25 -17.52 -31.55
CA PHE A 716 -9.05 -16.87 -31.02
C PHE A 716 -8.27 -16.19 -32.15
N GLY A 717 -7.97 -14.90 -31.99
CA GLY A 717 -7.32 -14.15 -33.06
C GLY A 717 -8.18 -13.94 -34.32
N GLY A 718 -9.50 -14.20 -34.25
CA GLY A 718 -10.36 -14.19 -35.43
C GLY A 718 -10.16 -15.37 -36.37
N PHE A 719 -9.51 -16.45 -35.89
CA PHE A 719 -9.37 -17.68 -36.66
C PHE A 719 -10.74 -18.29 -36.96
N LYS A 720 -10.91 -18.76 -38.20
CA LYS A 720 -12.01 -19.61 -38.64
C LYS A 720 -11.42 -20.72 -39.48
N ALA A 721 -11.74 -21.96 -39.15
CA ALA A 721 -11.39 -23.08 -40.00
C ALA A 721 -12.00 -22.89 -41.40
N PRO A 722 -11.30 -23.24 -42.50
CA PRO A 722 -11.92 -23.27 -43.81
C PRO A 722 -13.13 -24.21 -43.76
N SER A 723 -14.31 -23.70 -44.15
CA SER A 723 -15.51 -24.52 -44.27
C SER A 723 -15.19 -25.71 -45.17
N GLN A 724 -15.32 -26.92 -44.64
CA GLN A 724 -15.30 -28.13 -45.46
C GLN A 724 -16.52 -28.03 -46.40
N GLU A 725 -16.30 -27.61 -47.64
CA GLU A 725 -17.21 -27.95 -48.73
C GLU A 725 -17.18 -29.48 -48.87
N GLU A 726 -18.37 -30.09 -48.83
CA GLU A 726 -18.62 -31.53 -49.00
C GLU A 726 -18.02 -32.10 -50.30
#